data_AF-A0A2R6K533-F1
#
_entry.id   AF-A0A2R6K533-F1
#
_cell.length_a   1.000
_cell.length_b   1.000
_cell.length_c   1.000
_cell.angle_alpha   90.00
_cell.angle_beta   90.00
_cell.angle_gamma   90.00
#
_symmetry.space_group_name_H-M   'P 1'
#
loop_
_entity.id
_entity.type
_entity.pdbx_description
1 polymer ?
#
loop_
_entity_poly.entity_id
_entity_poly.type
_entity_poly.pdbx_seq_one_letter_code
_entity_poly.pdbx_strand_id
1 'polypeptide(L)'
;MQRRTFLRTAAATAAGSVLAQQSIERGAGQATISELAVDSTSSLLDASQEPLTDDSLVAVWAESTAENVDSDGDDDAVAYGDDQRIPLVAVDGSVVGLGAMLVPNDTNFRYGNEEFLLNIWDDVVGSGTVLWDESHGQYYTLDGENAGGSPGFTTFETYAEDNGYTVEATDDLTGDLSDADAVVVTSPSESFSSDERDALTEFVDDGGAVLLHDQSDYNDFDQTANLNDVAAALGVGFRFNDDQVEDEENNTGAPFVPTTGQFNTSFPFFADREGLGLELGPDEEYEVVVTDVTDGDTVDVAFVEEQGQPEKSVRILGIDTPETAVAASAERPEEWEGIADDAPQPPEGGNDDGDDTATRNVGPLNFYSTSSLVDESETALTDESLVAVWAEATATNEDADGNGDAYVYEDERIPLAAVDDDAGVVGFGASLVSDGADLDGPGNEDEFVLNVWDEQLGGSGTVHWDEGHGQYEDYRLGNFSAFESAAEDAGYTVEPTTSVPPDTDTANGYVVATPDEGATFTEDERESLREFVDDGGVVFCHGVSDYNDFDGTGTLNGVLGALDAGFRFNDDQVVDDENNEGAPFDLLTTAFNTDEFPYLDSSLAPVGAEYPYLADWGARASRFAAAELSVGSRLTLSFDPESQIYDSFGRLLGYLTYDATGDGDRGTLYNTEAIRQGYARVYGSSFSRHDEFWAVEDAARDDGRGLWAASNPDESPPIRDGPVEEVFCPNPASIVRGSRPVPPGHVRLFAESSATQENAETEYDRDIPLGAVDKDANVAYLGAPLVSEDYETGEGYPVDTAAYGNFAFVTNVIDELSDDDGSVLIDGGHDQFSLDYALSSEDAAYYQRYLEGQDTAFEQVNDLASSASADRLDDATALIVTTPRYGLTDEETEAVSSFADDGGAVVLMGSGRAPSAQRSHLDDVAAGVGSDLRLGSGRVVDAESNLDGDAAVLTTTNFGPGRGKGRGNGNSNGNGNGGNGEGSGNGRGDGN
;
A
#
# COMPACT_ATOMS: atom_id res chain seq x y z
N MET A 1 -24.46 4.19 -25.21
CA MET A 1 -25.63 5.09 -24.99
C MET A 1 -26.97 4.36 -25.24
N GLN A 2 -27.11 3.16 -24.68
CA GLN A 2 -28.16 2.80 -23.73
C GLN A 2 -27.54 1.74 -22.78
N ARG A 3 -26.64 2.22 -21.91
CA ARG A 3 -26.46 1.78 -20.52
C ARG A 3 -27.12 2.84 -19.62
N ARG A 4 -27.36 2.53 -18.33
CA ARG A 4 -28.31 3.17 -17.39
C ARG A 4 -28.57 4.65 -17.70
N THR A 5 -29.72 4.93 -18.33
CA THR A 5 -30.04 6.30 -18.76
C THR A 5 -30.56 7.12 -17.58
N PHE A 6 -29.72 8.03 -17.10
CA PHE A 6 -29.98 9.03 -16.06
C PHE A 6 -31.35 9.73 -16.17
N LEU A 7 -32.16 9.63 -15.13
CA LEU A 7 -33.39 10.42 -14.97
C LEU A 7 -33.04 11.84 -14.50
N ARG A 8 -32.79 12.71 -15.48
CA ARG A 8 -32.48 14.14 -15.31
C ARG A 8 -33.49 14.89 -14.43
N THR A 9 -33.07 15.34 -13.25
CA THR A 9 -33.78 16.38 -12.50
C THR A 9 -33.26 17.76 -12.94
N ALA A 10 -33.89 18.34 -13.96
CA ALA A 10 -33.60 19.70 -14.38
C ALA A 10 -33.99 20.72 -13.29
N ALA A 11 -33.02 21.23 -12.54
CA ALA A 11 -33.16 22.47 -11.79
C ALA A 11 -33.29 23.64 -12.78
N ALA A 12 -34.49 24.23 -12.85
CA ALA A 12 -34.84 25.23 -13.83
C ALA A 12 -34.21 26.61 -13.52
N THR A 13 -33.11 26.94 -14.19
CA THR A 13 -32.65 28.34 -14.34
C THR A 13 -33.03 28.85 -15.73
N ALA A 14 -33.98 29.77 -15.78
CA ALA A 14 -34.62 30.23 -17.01
C ALA A 14 -33.70 31.14 -17.86
N ALA A 15 -33.07 30.59 -18.91
CA ALA A 15 -32.78 31.28 -20.18
C ALA A 15 -32.20 30.33 -21.25
N GLY A 16 -33.02 29.82 -22.18
CA GLY A 16 -32.47 29.05 -23.32
C GLY A 16 -33.45 28.22 -24.15
N SER A 17 -34.71 28.66 -24.32
CA SER A 17 -35.78 27.84 -24.91
C SER A 17 -35.75 27.69 -26.45
N VAL A 18 -34.59 27.47 -27.06
CA VAL A 18 -34.49 27.18 -28.52
C VAL A 18 -33.57 25.98 -28.83
N LEU A 19 -32.68 25.57 -27.92
CA LEU A 19 -31.79 24.42 -28.14
C LEU A 19 -32.41 23.06 -27.75
N ALA A 20 -33.32 23.04 -26.76
CA ALA A 20 -33.96 21.80 -26.27
C ALA A 20 -34.88 21.09 -27.29
N GLN A 21 -35.23 21.76 -28.40
CA GLN A 21 -36.11 21.19 -29.42
C GLN A 21 -35.34 20.58 -30.61
N GLN A 22 -34.02 20.85 -30.73
CA GLN A 22 -33.18 20.25 -31.77
C GLN A 22 -32.44 18.99 -31.32
N SER A 23 -32.35 18.72 -30.02
CA SER A 23 -31.76 17.51 -29.43
C SER A 23 -32.71 16.31 -29.35
N ILE A 24 -34.01 16.48 -29.58
CA ILE A 24 -35.01 15.39 -29.49
C ILE A 24 -35.17 14.61 -30.81
N GLU A 25 -34.61 15.08 -31.93
CA GLU A 25 -34.78 14.44 -33.26
C GLU A 25 -33.49 13.86 -33.88
N ARG A 26 -32.40 13.69 -33.12
CA ARG A 26 -31.21 12.94 -33.57
C ARG A 26 -30.77 11.95 -32.50
N GLY A 27 -30.92 10.65 -32.78
CA GLY A 27 -30.19 9.60 -32.07
C GLY A 27 -30.97 8.38 -31.59
N ALA A 28 -32.14 8.05 -32.14
CA ALA A 28 -32.77 6.74 -31.92
C ALA A 28 -32.07 5.63 -32.76
N GLY A 29 -30.75 5.51 -32.61
CA GLY A 29 -29.97 4.35 -33.06
C GLY A 29 -29.69 3.47 -31.85
N GLN A 30 -29.82 2.16 -32.01
CA GLN A 30 -29.47 1.19 -30.96
C GLN A 30 -27.98 1.37 -30.63
N ALA A 31 -27.66 1.58 -29.36
CA ALA A 31 -26.28 1.75 -28.94
C ALA A 31 -25.50 0.44 -29.08
N THR A 32 -24.18 0.54 -29.18
CA THR A 32 -23.27 -0.58 -29.33
C THR A 32 -22.25 -0.57 -28.21
N ILE A 33 -21.85 -1.76 -27.77
CA ILE A 33 -20.66 -1.96 -26.92
C ILE A 33 -19.49 -1.25 -27.62
N SER A 34 -18.73 -0.45 -26.89
CA SER A 34 -17.61 0.32 -27.44
C SER A 34 -16.31 -0.47 -27.49
N GLU A 35 -16.09 -1.30 -26.47
CA GLU A 35 -14.83 -1.99 -26.21
C GLU A 35 -15.07 -3.17 -25.28
N LEU A 36 -14.23 -4.19 -25.32
CA LEU A 36 -14.20 -5.30 -24.34
C LEU A 36 -12.84 -5.30 -23.63
N ALA A 37 -12.80 -5.62 -22.34
CA ALA A 37 -11.56 -5.95 -21.64
C ALA A 37 -11.41 -7.47 -21.60
N VAL A 38 -10.27 -8.01 -21.98
CA VAL A 38 -10.11 -9.46 -22.19
C VAL A 38 -8.94 -9.96 -21.34
N ASP A 39 -9.20 -10.19 -20.05
CA ASP A 39 -8.21 -10.58 -19.05
C ASP A 39 -7.62 -11.97 -19.34
N SER A 40 -6.29 -12.08 -19.25
CA SER A 40 -5.52 -13.32 -19.40
C SER A 40 -6.00 -14.17 -20.59
N THR A 41 -6.04 -13.57 -21.77
CA THR A 41 -6.61 -14.21 -22.96
C THR A 41 -5.57 -14.97 -23.78
N SER A 42 -5.94 -16.16 -24.25
CA SER A 42 -5.30 -16.81 -25.38
C SER A 42 -5.87 -16.32 -26.71
N SER A 43 -5.12 -16.50 -27.79
CA SER A 43 -5.59 -16.31 -29.16
C SER A 43 -6.17 -17.61 -29.73
N LEU A 44 -6.88 -17.52 -30.86
CA LEU A 44 -7.45 -18.71 -31.52
C LEU A 44 -6.74 -19.05 -32.82
N LEU A 45 -6.60 -20.34 -33.11
CA LEU A 45 -6.03 -20.90 -34.34
C LEU A 45 -7.12 -21.57 -35.21
N ASP A 46 -6.76 -21.91 -36.44
CA ASP A 46 -7.60 -22.77 -37.28
C ASP A 46 -7.52 -24.24 -36.84
N ALA A 47 -8.47 -25.06 -37.30
CA ALA A 47 -8.52 -26.49 -36.97
C ALA A 47 -7.26 -27.30 -37.38
N SER A 48 -6.33 -26.73 -38.16
CA SER A 48 -5.05 -27.33 -38.54
C SER A 48 -3.87 -26.87 -37.69
N GLN A 49 -4.11 -26.06 -36.63
CA GLN A 49 -3.08 -25.43 -35.78
C GLN A 49 -2.22 -24.40 -36.53
N GLU A 50 -2.85 -23.63 -37.42
CA GLU A 50 -2.23 -22.50 -38.10
C GLU A 50 -3.00 -21.21 -37.78
N PRO A 51 -2.43 -20.00 -37.99
CA PRO A 51 -3.12 -18.75 -37.73
C PRO A 51 -4.52 -18.68 -38.39
N LEU A 52 -5.55 -18.39 -37.59
CA LEU A 52 -6.94 -18.33 -38.03
C LEU A 52 -7.17 -17.07 -38.86
N THR A 53 -7.35 -17.28 -40.17
CA THR A 53 -7.54 -16.20 -41.16
C THR A 53 -8.92 -16.17 -41.80
N ASP A 54 -9.81 -17.08 -41.41
CA ASP A 54 -11.20 -17.07 -41.87
C ASP A 54 -12.04 -16.12 -41.02
N ASP A 55 -12.11 -14.86 -41.46
CA ASP A 55 -12.92 -13.81 -40.83
C ASP A 55 -14.41 -14.17 -40.68
N SER A 56 -14.92 -15.20 -41.38
CA SER A 56 -16.32 -15.62 -41.20
C SER A 56 -16.57 -16.38 -39.91
N LEU A 57 -15.50 -16.82 -39.22
CA LEU A 57 -15.55 -17.45 -37.90
C LEU A 57 -15.23 -16.47 -36.77
N VAL A 58 -14.50 -15.39 -37.03
CA VAL A 58 -13.98 -14.52 -35.96
C VAL A 58 -14.92 -13.36 -35.63
N ALA A 59 -15.34 -13.27 -34.37
CA ALA A 59 -16.20 -12.21 -33.87
C ALA A 59 -15.41 -11.00 -33.34
N VAL A 60 -14.29 -11.24 -32.66
CA VAL A 60 -13.47 -10.19 -32.00
C VAL A 60 -11.99 -10.44 -32.29
N TRP A 61 -11.25 -9.38 -32.59
CA TRP A 61 -9.79 -9.38 -32.68
C TRP A 61 -9.18 -8.52 -31.56
N ALA A 62 -7.92 -8.74 -31.22
CA ALA A 62 -7.13 -7.79 -30.44
C ALA A 62 -6.86 -6.50 -31.23
N GLU A 63 -6.47 -5.42 -30.55
CA GLU A 63 -5.99 -4.20 -31.21
C GLU A 63 -4.67 -4.47 -31.96
N SER A 64 -4.31 -3.61 -32.92
CA SER A 64 -3.13 -3.84 -33.77
C SER A 64 -1.78 -3.67 -33.05
N THR A 65 -1.82 -3.17 -31.83
CA THR A 65 -0.70 -2.97 -30.90
C THR A 65 -0.45 -4.19 -30.03
N ALA A 66 -1.43 -5.11 -29.96
CA ALA A 66 -1.31 -6.32 -29.18
C ALA A 66 -0.33 -7.30 -29.82
N GLU A 67 0.40 -8.02 -28.98
CA GLU A 67 1.31 -9.10 -29.33
C GLU A 67 0.85 -10.40 -28.66
N ASN A 68 1.09 -11.54 -29.30
CA ASN A 68 0.89 -12.83 -28.66
C ASN A 68 2.24 -13.44 -28.27
N VAL A 69 2.37 -13.82 -27.00
CA VAL A 69 3.61 -14.26 -26.36
C VAL A 69 3.44 -15.68 -25.83
N ASP A 70 4.56 -16.41 -25.82
CA ASP A 70 4.72 -17.70 -25.15
C ASP A 70 5.20 -17.40 -23.72
N SER A 71 4.26 -17.39 -22.77
CA SER A 71 4.51 -16.86 -21.42
C SER A 71 5.23 -17.86 -20.52
N ASP A 72 5.00 -19.17 -20.73
CA ASP A 72 5.63 -20.23 -19.94
C ASP A 72 6.99 -20.69 -20.53
N GLY A 73 7.24 -20.34 -21.79
CA GLY A 73 8.51 -20.52 -22.49
C GLY A 73 8.76 -21.95 -22.96
N ASP A 74 7.72 -22.72 -23.22
CA ASP A 74 7.82 -24.13 -23.61
C ASP A 74 7.90 -24.38 -25.15
N ASP A 75 7.77 -23.31 -25.95
CA ASP A 75 7.76 -23.25 -27.42
C ASP A 75 6.55 -23.93 -28.11
N ASP A 76 5.39 -24.06 -27.46
CA ASP A 76 4.18 -24.63 -28.06
C ASP A 76 3.13 -23.61 -28.57
N ALA A 77 3.33 -22.33 -28.28
CA ALA A 77 2.62 -21.19 -28.85
C ALA A 77 2.82 -21.03 -30.36
N VAL A 78 1.73 -20.75 -31.09
CA VAL A 78 1.80 -20.35 -32.51
C VAL A 78 1.78 -18.82 -32.64
N ALA A 79 2.92 -18.23 -33.04
CA ALA A 79 3.03 -16.78 -33.22
C ALA A 79 2.17 -16.24 -34.38
N TYR A 80 1.49 -15.12 -34.14
CA TYR A 80 0.94 -14.23 -35.15
C TYR A 80 2.00 -13.19 -35.54
N GLY A 81 2.27 -13.02 -36.84
CA GLY A 81 3.19 -11.96 -37.29
C GLY A 81 2.54 -10.58 -37.34
N ASP A 82 3.34 -9.51 -37.38
CA ASP A 82 2.92 -8.09 -37.32
C ASP A 82 1.81 -7.66 -38.31
N ASP A 83 1.65 -8.37 -39.43
CA ASP A 83 0.63 -8.10 -40.46
C ASP A 83 -0.67 -8.92 -40.26
N GLN A 84 -0.73 -9.79 -39.25
CA GLN A 84 -1.84 -10.69 -38.96
C GLN A 84 -2.64 -10.19 -37.75
N ARG A 85 -3.96 -10.26 -37.82
CA ARG A 85 -4.83 -9.90 -36.68
C ARG A 85 -4.99 -11.11 -35.77
N ILE A 86 -4.88 -10.88 -34.46
CA ILE A 86 -4.99 -11.90 -33.41
C ILE A 86 -6.48 -12.10 -33.06
N PRO A 87 -7.09 -13.26 -33.32
CA PRO A 87 -8.49 -13.54 -32.98
C PRO A 87 -8.66 -13.87 -31.49
N LEU A 88 -9.65 -13.29 -30.83
CA LEU A 88 -9.95 -13.51 -29.39
C LEU A 88 -11.28 -14.24 -29.16
N VAL A 89 -12.20 -14.18 -30.12
CA VAL A 89 -13.48 -14.90 -30.06
C VAL A 89 -13.83 -15.45 -31.43
N ALA A 90 -14.14 -16.75 -31.52
CA ALA A 90 -14.60 -17.41 -32.74
C ALA A 90 -15.95 -18.14 -32.54
N VAL A 91 -16.72 -18.24 -33.61
CA VAL A 91 -18.04 -18.88 -33.64
C VAL A 91 -18.16 -19.77 -34.87
N ASP A 92 -18.54 -21.03 -34.67
CA ASP A 92 -18.89 -21.97 -35.73
C ASP A 92 -20.21 -22.69 -35.39
N GLY A 93 -21.29 -22.22 -36.00
CA GLY A 93 -22.64 -22.71 -35.69
C GLY A 93 -23.10 -22.29 -34.30
N SER A 94 -23.44 -23.26 -33.45
CA SER A 94 -23.81 -23.06 -32.04
C SER A 94 -22.65 -23.29 -31.06
N VAL A 95 -21.42 -23.40 -31.58
CA VAL A 95 -20.21 -23.53 -30.75
C VAL A 95 -19.42 -22.23 -30.78
N VAL A 96 -19.10 -21.72 -29.60
CA VAL A 96 -18.38 -20.45 -29.40
C VAL A 96 -17.09 -20.74 -28.65
N GLY A 97 -15.97 -20.22 -29.16
CA GLY A 97 -14.67 -20.25 -28.49
C GLY A 97 -14.27 -18.86 -28.06
N LEU A 98 -13.95 -18.71 -26.77
CA LEU A 98 -13.52 -17.46 -26.15
C LEU A 98 -12.14 -17.70 -25.53
N GLY A 99 -11.15 -16.88 -25.87
CA GLY A 99 -9.79 -17.01 -25.34
C GLY A 99 -9.64 -16.68 -23.85
N ALA A 100 -10.72 -16.21 -23.20
CA ALA A 100 -10.69 -15.75 -21.81
C ALA A 100 -12.00 -16.00 -21.07
N MET A 101 -11.92 -15.92 -19.74
CA MET A 101 -13.06 -15.78 -18.85
C MET A 101 -13.56 -14.32 -18.88
N LEU A 102 -14.63 -14.05 -19.63
CA LEU A 102 -15.06 -12.66 -19.85
C LEU A 102 -15.84 -12.02 -18.70
N VAL A 103 -16.43 -12.83 -17.81
CA VAL A 103 -17.37 -12.35 -16.78
C VAL A 103 -17.19 -12.92 -15.37
N PRO A 104 -15.96 -13.25 -14.89
CA PRO A 104 -15.78 -13.56 -13.47
C PRO A 104 -16.23 -12.40 -12.56
N ASN A 105 -16.48 -12.66 -11.28
CA ASN A 105 -17.06 -11.70 -10.33
C ASN A 105 -16.25 -10.41 -10.13
N ASP A 106 -14.94 -10.46 -10.40
CA ASP A 106 -14.00 -9.34 -10.38
C ASP A 106 -13.92 -8.58 -11.73
N THR A 107 -14.71 -8.96 -12.73
CA THR A 107 -14.77 -8.29 -14.04
C THR A 107 -15.17 -6.82 -13.92
N ASN A 108 -14.41 -5.97 -14.59
CA ASN A 108 -14.80 -4.58 -14.80
C ASN A 108 -15.90 -4.46 -15.88
N PHE A 109 -17.16 -4.60 -15.47
CA PHE A 109 -18.33 -4.53 -16.37
C PHE A 109 -18.53 -3.17 -17.08
N ARG A 110 -17.68 -2.16 -16.86
CA ARG A 110 -17.72 -0.90 -17.64
C ARG A 110 -17.48 -1.12 -19.13
N TYR A 111 -16.72 -2.15 -19.49
CA TYR A 111 -16.43 -2.50 -20.88
C TYR A 111 -17.65 -3.16 -21.55
N GLY A 112 -18.49 -3.86 -20.79
CA GLY A 112 -19.71 -4.49 -21.30
C GLY A 112 -19.53 -5.94 -21.69
N ASN A 113 -18.58 -6.61 -21.06
CA ASN A 113 -18.33 -8.03 -21.24
C ASN A 113 -19.58 -8.87 -20.96
N GLU A 114 -20.36 -8.50 -19.93
CA GLU A 114 -21.62 -9.14 -19.59
C GLU A 114 -22.65 -9.02 -20.71
N GLU A 115 -22.70 -7.85 -21.34
CA GLU A 115 -23.61 -7.61 -22.46
C GLU A 115 -23.19 -8.41 -23.68
N PHE A 116 -21.89 -8.45 -23.96
CA PHE A 116 -21.35 -9.21 -25.06
C PHE A 116 -21.64 -10.70 -24.90
N LEU A 117 -21.36 -11.28 -23.73
CA LEU A 117 -21.62 -12.69 -23.48
C LEU A 117 -23.12 -13.01 -23.48
N LEU A 118 -23.97 -12.17 -22.89
CA LEU A 118 -25.42 -12.37 -22.92
C LEU A 118 -25.98 -12.22 -24.34
N ASN A 119 -25.43 -11.31 -25.17
CA ASN A 119 -25.80 -11.21 -26.59
C ASN A 119 -25.41 -12.46 -27.38
N ILE A 120 -24.28 -13.11 -27.05
CA ILE A 120 -23.92 -14.42 -27.60
C ILE A 120 -24.98 -15.44 -27.18
N TRP A 121 -25.32 -15.51 -25.89
CA TRP A 121 -26.34 -16.44 -25.38
C TRP A 121 -27.69 -16.25 -26.08
N ASP A 122 -28.12 -15.01 -26.28
CA ASP A 122 -29.37 -14.70 -26.97
C ASP A 122 -29.40 -15.18 -28.44
N ASP A 123 -28.25 -15.21 -29.10
CA ASP A 123 -28.14 -15.62 -30.51
C ASP A 123 -28.01 -17.15 -30.65
N VAL A 124 -27.15 -17.78 -29.84
CA VAL A 124 -26.83 -19.22 -29.98
C VAL A 124 -27.70 -20.12 -29.11
N VAL A 125 -28.22 -19.62 -27.99
CA VAL A 125 -29.10 -20.36 -27.04
C VAL A 125 -30.55 -19.88 -27.15
N GLY A 126 -30.74 -18.57 -27.15
CA GLY A 126 -32.05 -17.90 -27.22
C GLY A 126 -32.81 -17.78 -25.91
N SER A 127 -32.90 -18.85 -25.11
CA SER A 127 -33.45 -18.87 -23.75
C SER A 127 -33.39 -20.29 -23.18
N GLY A 128 -33.30 -20.44 -21.84
CA GLY A 128 -33.47 -21.75 -21.19
C GLY A 128 -32.37 -22.03 -20.17
N THR A 129 -32.01 -23.31 -20.04
CA THR A 129 -31.03 -23.75 -19.03
C THR A 129 -29.62 -23.78 -19.61
N VAL A 130 -28.68 -23.12 -18.94
CA VAL A 130 -27.25 -23.16 -19.26
C VAL A 130 -26.52 -23.90 -18.14
N LEU A 131 -25.89 -25.02 -18.48
CA LEU A 131 -25.08 -25.78 -17.54
C LEU A 131 -23.65 -25.22 -17.47
N TRP A 132 -23.14 -25.04 -16.27
CA TRP A 132 -21.73 -24.76 -16.02
C TRP A 132 -21.02 -26.08 -15.68
N ASP A 133 -20.12 -26.56 -16.53
CA ASP A 133 -19.44 -27.83 -16.30
C ASP A 133 -18.39 -27.71 -15.18
N GLU A 134 -18.53 -28.55 -14.15
CA GLU A 134 -17.58 -28.68 -13.03
C GLU A 134 -17.05 -30.13 -12.90
N SER A 135 -17.40 -30.99 -13.86
CA SER A 135 -17.12 -32.43 -13.80
C SER A 135 -15.70 -32.84 -14.22
N HIS A 136 -14.86 -31.90 -14.69
CA HIS A 136 -13.52 -32.15 -15.25
C HIS A 136 -12.40 -31.32 -14.58
N GLY A 137 -12.57 -31.02 -13.28
CA GLY A 137 -11.52 -30.36 -12.49
C GLY A 137 -11.25 -28.93 -12.94
N GLN A 138 -12.29 -28.22 -13.36
CA GLN A 138 -12.24 -26.80 -13.69
C GLN A 138 -11.75 -25.99 -12.50
N TYR A 139 -10.82 -25.06 -12.73
CA TYR A 139 -10.47 -24.05 -11.72
C TYR A 139 -11.63 -23.05 -11.53
N TYR A 140 -12.26 -22.65 -12.63
CA TYR A 140 -13.36 -21.69 -12.72
C TYR A 140 -14.75 -22.34 -12.51
N THR A 141 -15.15 -22.51 -11.25
CA THR A 141 -16.52 -22.95 -10.89
C THR A 141 -17.48 -21.77 -10.89
N LEU A 142 -18.78 -22.06 -10.98
CA LEU A 142 -19.84 -21.07 -10.97
C LEU A 142 -19.84 -20.25 -9.67
N ASP A 143 -19.60 -20.90 -8.52
CA ASP A 143 -19.64 -20.29 -7.19
C ASP A 143 -18.28 -19.79 -6.66
N GLY A 144 -17.17 -20.22 -7.26
CA GLY A 144 -15.81 -19.94 -6.80
C GLY A 144 -15.31 -20.78 -5.61
N GLU A 145 -16.03 -21.81 -5.14
CA GLU A 145 -15.70 -22.59 -3.91
C GLU A 145 -14.45 -23.51 -4.02
N ASN A 146 -13.67 -23.44 -5.10
CA ASN A 146 -12.52 -24.30 -5.33
C ASN A 146 -11.25 -23.91 -4.54
N ALA A 147 -10.40 -24.92 -4.29
CA ALA A 147 -9.19 -24.86 -3.44
C ALA A 147 -8.05 -23.94 -3.91
N GLY A 148 -8.29 -23.07 -4.91
CA GLY A 148 -7.31 -22.16 -5.47
C GLY A 148 -7.76 -20.69 -5.55
N GLY A 149 -8.96 -20.33 -5.07
CA GLY A 149 -9.38 -18.93 -4.97
C GLY A 149 -9.93 -18.32 -6.27
N SER A 150 -10.60 -19.10 -7.12
CA SER A 150 -11.28 -18.57 -8.30
C SER A 150 -12.37 -17.55 -7.90
N PRO A 151 -12.54 -16.43 -8.63
CA PRO A 151 -13.51 -15.39 -8.28
C PRO A 151 -14.99 -15.84 -8.40
N GLY A 152 -15.28 -16.92 -9.12
CA GLY A 152 -16.65 -17.35 -9.42
C GLY A 152 -17.38 -16.44 -10.41
N PHE A 153 -18.64 -16.77 -10.73
CA PHE A 153 -19.44 -16.09 -11.76
C PHE A 153 -20.87 -15.72 -11.30
N THR A 154 -21.13 -15.76 -9.99
CA THR A 154 -22.46 -15.53 -9.38
C THR A 154 -23.08 -14.17 -9.70
N THR A 155 -22.27 -13.15 -9.99
CA THR A 155 -22.73 -11.83 -10.44
C THR A 155 -23.34 -11.91 -11.85
N PHE A 156 -22.63 -12.57 -12.77
CA PHE A 156 -23.14 -12.80 -14.13
C PHE A 156 -24.28 -13.82 -14.14
N GLU A 157 -24.23 -14.85 -13.29
CA GLU A 157 -25.31 -15.80 -13.07
C GLU A 157 -26.62 -15.07 -12.77
N THR A 158 -26.62 -14.23 -11.73
CA THR A 158 -27.78 -13.42 -11.34
C THR A 158 -28.24 -12.52 -12.49
N TYR A 159 -27.30 -11.88 -13.20
CA TYR A 159 -27.60 -11.03 -14.34
C TYR A 159 -28.27 -11.80 -15.51
N ALA A 160 -27.78 -12.99 -15.83
CA ALA A 160 -28.34 -13.85 -16.87
C ALA A 160 -29.72 -14.40 -16.46
N GLU A 161 -29.91 -14.77 -15.19
CA GLU A 161 -31.20 -15.21 -14.65
C GLU A 161 -32.26 -14.11 -14.71
N ASP A 162 -31.89 -12.88 -14.34
CA ASP A 162 -32.75 -11.70 -14.46
C ASP A 162 -33.15 -11.41 -15.93
N ASN A 163 -32.30 -11.84 -16.88
CA ASN A 163 -32.55 -11.78 -18.31
C ASN A 163 -33.25 -13.03 -18.88
N GLY A 164 -33.66 -13.98 -18.04
CA GLY A 164 -34.55 -15.08 -18.40
C GLY A 164 -33.88 -16.42 -18.67
N TYR A 165 -32.61 -16.57 -18.29
CA TYR A 165 -31.92 -17.86 -18.25
C TYR A 165 -32.12 -18.57 -16.92
N THR A 166 -31.72 -19.84 -16.87
CA THR A 166 -31.50 -20.59 -15.63
C THR A 166 -30.09 -21.13 -15.73
N VAL A 167 -29.22 -20.78 -14.78
CA VAL A 167 -27.81 -21.15 -14.80
C VAL A 167 -27.58 -22.13 -13.66
N GLU A 168 -26.99 -23.29 -13.95
CA GLU A 168 -26.81 -24.35 -12.97
C GLU A 168 -25.45 -25.03 -13.15
N ALA A 169 -24.70 -25.23 -12.07
CA ALA A 169 -23.49 -26.05 -12.09
C ALA A 169 -23.84 -27.55 -12.23
N THR A 170 -22.98 -28.33 -12.89
CA THR A 170 -23.13 -29.79 -13.02
C THR A 170 -21.83 -30.57 -12.83
N ASP A 171 -21.90 -31.62 -12.02
CA ASP A 171 -20.87 -32.66 -11.85
C ASP A 171 -21.18 -33.94 -12.66
N ASP A 172 -22.34 -34.01 -13.32
CA ASP A 172 -22.78 -35.16 -14.15
C ASP A 172 -23.21 -34.67 -15.53
N LEU A 173 -22.25 -34.08 -16.25
CA LEU A 173 -22.49 -33.41 -17.52
C LEU A 173 -23.34 -34.27 -18.48
N THR A 174 -22.98 -35.54 -18.69
CA THR A 174 -23.73 -36.42 -19.59
C THR A 174 -25.15 -36.75 -19.12
N GLY A 175 -25.39 -36.75 -17.81
CA GLY A 175 -26.69 -36.98 -17.21
C GLY A 175 -27.64 -35.80 -17.40
N ASP A 176 -27.09 -34.58 -17.39
CA ASP A 176 -27.87 -33.35 -17.32
C ASP A 176 -28.05 -32.65 -18.69
N LEU A 177 -27.20 -32.93 -19.69
CA LEU A 177 -27.28 -32.35 -21.04
C LEU A 177 -28.68 -32.44 -21.68
N SER A 178 -29.47 -33.46 -21.35
CA SER A 178 -30.80 -33.65 -21.96
C SER A 178 -31.88 -32.65 -21.50
N ASP A 179 -31.64 -31.97 -20.38
CA ASP A 179 -32.53 -30.94 -19.81
C ASP A 179 -31.97 -29.51 -20.02
N ALA A 180 -30.81 -29.38 -20.68
CA ALA A 180 -30.13 -28.12 -20.95
C ALA A 180 -30.34 -27.61 -22.38
N ASP A 181 -30.13 -26.31 -22.58
CA ASP A 181 -30.12 -25.63 -23.86
C ASP A 181 -28.69 -25.19 -24.26
N ALA A 182 -27.82 -24.99 -23.28
CA ALA A 182 -26.39 -24.78 -23.50
C ALA A 182 -25.51 -25.38 -22.39
N VAL A 183 -24.22 -25.50 -22.68
CA VAL A 183 -23.18 -25.82 -21.70
C VAL A 183 -22.00 -24.85 -21.85
N VAL A 184 -21.49 -24.37 -20.73
CA VAL A 184 -20.23 -23.65 -20.59
C VAL A 184 -19.17 -24.61 -20.09
N VAL A 185 -18.05 -24.70 -20.80
CA VAL A 185 -16.87 -25.47 -20.40
C VAL A 185 -15.70 -24.50 -20.31
N THR A 186 -15.20 -24.29 -19.10
CA THR A 186 -13.97 -23.52 -18.83
C THR A 186 -12.76 -24.46 -18.80
N SER A 187 -11.54 -23.91 -18.83
CA SER A 187 -10.25 -24.61 -18.78
C SER A 187 -10.23 -25.87 -17.88
N PRO A 188 -10.38 -27.08 -18.46
CA PRO A 188 -10.57 -28.32 -17.71
C PRO A 188 -9.23 -29.02 -17.48
N SER A 189 -8.88 -29.31 -16.22
CA SER A 189 -7.63 -30.03 -15.89
C SER A 189 -7.70 -31.52 -16.19
N GLU A 190 -8.90 -32.09 -16.33
CA GLU A 190 -9.10 -33.48 -16.72
C GLU A 190 -9.63 -33.63 -18.16
N SER A 191 -9.19 -34.69 -18.84
CA SER A 191 -9.57 -34.96 -20.23
C SER A 191 -10.99 -35.54 -20.33
N PHE A 192 -11.78 -35.05 -21.28
CA PHE A 192 -13.08 -35.61 -21.62
C PHE A 192 -12.94 -37.00 -22.27
N SER A 193 -13.72 -37.95 -21.79
CA SER A 193 -13.82 -39.30 -22.36
C SER A 193 -14.42 -39.27 -23.77
N SER A 194 -14.35 -40.40 -24.48
CA SER A 194 -14.99 -40.52 -25.79
C SER A 194 -16.52 -40.42 -25.70
N ASP A 195 -17.10 -40.92 -24.60
CA ASP A 195 -18.55 -40.96 -24.43
C ASP A 195 -19.11 -39.56 -24.13
N GLU A 196 -18.39 -38.73 -23.35
CA GLU A 196 -18.72 -37.32 -23.13
C GLU A 196 -18.62 -36.49 -24.41
N ARG A 197 -17.54 -36.67 -25.19
CA ARG A 197 -17.38 -35.98 -26.49
C ARG A 197 -18.44 -36.37 -27.51
N ASP A 198 -18.82 -37.66 -27.55
CA ASP A 198 -19.94 -38.13 -28.38
C ASP A 198 -21.26 -37.50 -27.92
N ALA A 199 -21.48 -37.35 -26.61
CA ALA A 199 -22.67 -36.70 -26.05
C ALA A 199 -22.74 -35.20 -26.37
N LEU A 200 -21.63 -34.46 -26.24
CA LEU A 200 -21.55 -33.05 -26.64
C LEU A 200 -21.79 -32.87 -28.15
N THR A 201 -21.30 -33.80 -28.97
CA THR A 201 -21.56 -33.80 -30.41
C THR A 201 -23.04 -34.04 -30.71
N GLU A 202 -23.68 -35.01 -30.06
CA GLU A 202 -25.12 -35.27 -30.19
C GLU A 202 -25.96 -34.07 -29.70
N PHE A 203 -25.54 -33.43 -28.61
CA PHE A 203 -26.16 -32.24 -28.06
C PHE A 203 -26.16 -31.07 -29.05
N VAL A 204 -25.02 -30.78 -29.68
CA VAL A 204 -24.92 -29.76 -30.74
C VAL A 204 -25.76 -30.13 -31.98
N ASP A 205 -25.74 -31.40 -32.40
CA ASP A 205 -26.56 -31.89 -33.52
C ASP A 205 -28.08 -31.75 -33.26
N ASP A 206 -28.50 -31.89 -31.99
CA ASP A 206 -29.88 -31.71 -31.54
C ASP A 206 -30.27 -30.25 -31.30
N GLY A 207 -29.32 -29.32 -31.44
CA GLY A 207 -29.53 -27.86 -31.42
C GLY A 207 -29.10 -27.17 -30.13
N GLY A 208 -28.40 -27.86 -29.23
CA GLY A 208 -27.75 -27.26 -28.07
C GLY A 208 -26.54 -26.41 -28.45
N ALA A 209 -26.15 -25.51 -27.56
CA ALA A 209 -24.97 -24.66 -27.72
C ALA A 209 -23.84 -25.04 -26.77
N VAL A 210 -22.59 -24.92 -27.23
CA VAL A 210 -21.40 -25.17 -26.40
C VAL A 210 -20.54 -23.92 -26.40
N LEU A 211 -20.24 -23.39 -25.21
CA LEU A 211 -19.33 -22.27 -25.02
C LEU A 211 -18.05 -22.82 -24.39
N LEU A 212 -16.93 -22.66 -25.10
CA LEU A 212 -15.61 -23.08 -24.67
C LEU A 212 -14.83 -21.82 -24.27
N HIS A 213 -14.46 -21.74 -23.00
CA HIS A 213 -13.62 -20.67 -22.47
C HIS A 213 -12.24 -21.21 -22.15
N ASP A 214 -11.25 -20.60 -22.77
CA ASP A 214 -9.84 -20.84 -22.54
C ASP A 214 -9.23 -19.72 -21.71
N GLN A 215 -7.92 -19.76 -21.48
CA GLN A 215 -7.17 -18.70 -20.80
C GLN A 215 -5.71 -18.73 -21.25
N SER A 216 -4.94 -17.72 -20.86
CA SER A 216 -3.50 -17.61 -21.12
C SER A 216 -2.68 -18.78 -20.58
N ASP A 217 -1.60 -19.11 -21.29
CA ASP A 217 -0.55 -20.08 -20.94
C ASP A 217 0.30 -19.72 -19.72
N TYR A 218 0.07 -18.58 -19.06
CA TYR A 218 0.83 -18.15 -17.88
C TYR A 218 0.86 -19.22 -16.77
N ASN A 219 2.06 -19.76 -16.51
CA ASN A 219 2.33 -20.87 -15.59
C ASN A 219 1.72 -22.24 -15.97
N ASP A 220 1.37 -22.50 -17.25
CA ASP A 220 0.89 -23.81 -17.77
C ASP A 220 -0.43 -24.27 -17.08
N PHE A 221 -1.34 -23.32 -16.81
CA PHE A 221 -2.64 -23.55 -16.16
C PHE A 221 -3.84 -23.51 -17.11
N ASP A 222 -3.62 -23.10 -18.35
CA ASP A 222 -4.57 -22.99 -19.46
C ASP A 222 -5.24 -24.32 -19.82
N GLN A 223 -4.50 -25.43 -19.75
CA GLN A 223 -4.99 -26.78 -20.09
C GLN A 223 -5.56 -26.87 -21.52
N THR A 224 -5.04 -26.05 -22.44
CA THR A 224 -5.49 -25.85 -23.83
C THR A 224 -5.70 -27.16 -24.59
N ALA A 225 -4.87 -28.18 -24.31
CA ALA A 225 -4.96 -29.49 -24.92
C ALA A 225 -6.30 -30.20 -24.68
N ASN A 226 -6.85 -30.14 -23.46
CA ASN A 226 -8.11 -30.81 -23.12
C ASN A 226 -9.30 -30.13 -23.80
N LEU A 227 -9.32 -28.79 -23.84
CA LEU A 227 -10.35 -28.00 -24.49
C LEU A 227 -10.33 -28.19 -26.02
N ASN A 228 -9.12 -28.24 -26.61
CA ASN A 228 -8.93 -28.53 -28.03
C ASN A 228 -9.39 -29.95 -28.43
N ASP A 229 -9.32 -30.92 -27.52
CA ASP A 229 -9.83 -32.27 -27.74
C ASP A 229 -11.37 -32.31 -27.85
N VAL A 230 -12.06 -31.38 -27.18
CA VAL A 230 -13.51 -31.15 -27.29
C VAL A 230 -13.83 -30.40 -28.60
N ALA A 231 -13.13 -29.30 -28.89
CA ALA A 231 -13.30 -28.55 -30.14
C ALA A 231 -13.12 -29.45 -31.39
N ALA A 232 -12.10 -30.31 -31.39
CA ALA A 232 -11.84 -31.26 -32.46
C ALA A 232 -12.95 -32.31 -32.62
N ALA A 233 -13.59 -32.74 -31.52
CA ALA A 233 -14.71 -33.68 -31.57
C ALA A 233 -15.99 -33.04 -32.12
N LEU A 234 -16.28 -31.80 -31.71
CA LEU A 234 -17.39 -30.99 -32.24
C LEU A 234 -17.18 -30.61 -33.71
N GLY A 235 -15.93 -30.67 -34.20
CA GLY A 235 -15.60 -30.47 -35.61
C GLY A 235 -15.65 -29.01 -36.06
N VAL A 236 -15.42 -28.08 -35.13
CA VAL A 236 -15.41 -26.64 -35.39
C VAL A 236 -14.17 -26.21 -36.18
N GLY A 237 -14.28 -25.09 -36.92
CA GLY A 237 -13.21 -24.56 -37.75
C GLY A 237 -12.09 -23.81 -37.01
N PHE A 238 -12.21 -23.65 -35.70
CA PHE A 238 -11.23 -23.01 -34.83
C PHE A 238 -10.71 -23.97 -33.76
N ARG A 239 -9.64 -23.56 -33.08
CA ARG A 239 -9.11 -24.17 -31.86
C ARG A 239 -8.40 -23.09 -31.05
N PHE A 240 -8.01 -23.39 -29.81
CA PHE A 240 -7.28 -22.46 -28.95
C PHE A 240 -5.77 -22.57 -29.17
N ASN A 241 -5.08 -21.44 -29.11
CA ASN A 241 -3.63 -21.34 -29.07
C ASN A 241 -3.17 -21.46 -27.61
N ASP A 242 -1.96 -21.94 -27.43
CA ASP A 242 -1.31 -22.03 -26.13
C ASP A 242 -0.42 -20.80 -25.99
N ASP A 243 -1.02 -19.64 -25.70
CA ASP A 243 -0.34 -18.35 -25.67
C ASP A 243 -1.04 -17.36 -24.72
N GLN A 244 -0.42 -16.21 -24.51
CA GLN A 244 -1.04 -15.02 -23.91
C GLN A 244 -1.03 -13.88 -24.91
N VAL A 245 -2.11 -13.10 -24.95
CA VAL A 245 -2.16 -11.84 -25.70
C VAL A 245 -1.98 -10.68 -24.75
N GLU A 246 -0.99 -9.82 -25.03
CA GLU A 246 -0.67 -8.62 -24.25
C GLU A 246 -0.77 -7.37 -25.12
N ASP A 247 -1.14 -6.24 -24.53
CA ASP A 247 -1.14 -4.93 -25.20
C ASP A 247 -0.71 -3.82 -24.23
N GLU A 248 0.45 -3.22 -24.46
CA GLU A 248 1.00 -2.12 -23.63
C GLU A 248 0.25 -0.78 -23.84
N GLU A 249 -0.46 -0.61 -24.96
CA GLU A 249 -1.11 0.65 -25.32
C GLU A 249 -2.61 0.67 -24.99
N ASN A 250 -3.31 -0.45 -25.25
CA ASN A 250 -4.77 -0.58 -25.09
C ASN A 250 -5.08 -1.65 -24.05
N ASN A 251 -5.09 -1.26 -22.77
CA ASN A 251 -5.35 -2.15 -21.65
C ASN A 251 -6.07 -1.44 -20.49
N THR A 252 -6.42 -2.18 -19.43
CA THR A 252 -7.11 -1.63 -18.25
C THR A 252 -6.18 -1.05 -17.18
N GLY A 253 -4.88 -0.92 -17.46
CA GLY A 253 -3.82 -0.60 -16.51
C GLY A 253 -2.75 -1.71 -16.39
N ALA A 254 -2.98 -2.87 -17.01
CA ALA A 254 -2.06 -4.00 -17.02
C ALA A 254 -2.02 -4.62 -18.43
N PRO A 255 -0.84 -4.86 -19.05
CA PRO A 255 -0.75 -5.31 -20.44
C PRO A 255 -1.47 -6.63 -20.76
N PHE A 256 -1.57 -7.53 -19.78
CA PHE A 256 -2.26 -8.82 -19.89
C PHE A 256 -3.80 -8.72 -19.77
N VAL A 257 -4.34 -7.50 -19.61
CA VAL A 257 -5.78 -7.20 -19.69
C VAL A 257 -6.05 -6.28 -20.89
N PRO A 258 -5.78 -6.74 -22.13
CA PRO A 258 -5.96 -5.92 -23.31
C PRO A 258 -7.42 -5.50 -23.47
N THR A 259 -7.62 -4.27 -23.96
CA THR A 259 -8.92 -3.74 -24.34
C THR A 259 -9.03 -3.67 -25.86
N THR A 260 -10.20 -3.98 -26.41
CA THR A 260 -10.40 -3.98 -27.88
C THR A 260 -11.79 -3.54 -28.32
N GLY A 261 -11.82 -2.68 -29.32
CA GLY A 261 -13.02 -2.32 -30.09
C GLY A 261 -13.11 -3.00 -31.46
N GLN A 262 -12.20 -3.94 -31.78
CA GLN A 262 -12.09 -4.56 -33.11
C GLN A 262 -13.17 -5.64 -33.34
N PHE A 263 -14.40 -5.19 -33.57
CA PHE A 263 -15.57 -6.05 -33.69
C PHE A 263 -15.94 -6.41 -35.13
N ASN A 264 -16.21 -7.69 -35.37
CA ASN A 264 -16.82 -8.15 -36.62
C ASN A 264 -18.35 -7.99 -36.57
N THR A 265 -18.84 -6.82 -36.99
CA THR A 265 -20.28 -6.49 -37.02
C THR A 265 -21.15 -7.37 -37.95
N SER A 266 -20.58 -8.38 -38.60
CA SER A 266 -21.35 -9.46 -39.24
C SER A 266 -22.07 -10.34 -38.20
N PHE A 267 -21.55 -10.39 -36.97
CA PHE A 267 -22.17 -11.03 -35.82
C PHE A 267 -23.02 -10.03 -35.02
N PRO A 268 -24.15 -10.47 -34.40
CA PRO A 268 -25.08 -9.59 -33.69
C PRO A 268 -24.70 -9.29 -32.23
N PHE A 269 -23.48 -9.59 -31.79
CA PHE A 269 -23.10 -9.62 -30.36
C PHE A 269 -22.83 -8.27 -29.69
N PHE A 270 -22.81 -7.18 -30.45
CA PHE A 270 -22.29 -5.88 -29.98
C PHE A 270 -23.38 -4.88 -29.62
N ALA A 271 -24.62 -5.33 -29.44
CA ALA A 271 -25.72 -4.46 -29.04
C ALA A 271 -25.56 -4.06 -27.56
N ASP A 272 -25.64 -2.78 -27.27
CA ASP A 272 -25.58 -2.26 -25.90
C ASP A 272 -26.96 -2.39 -25.23
N ARG A 273 -26.98 -2.84 -23.97
CA ARG A 273 -28.19 -2.89 -23.12
C ARG A 273 -27.86 -2.36 -21.72
N GLU A 274 -28.90 -2.30 -20.88
CA GLU A 274 -28.75 -1.94 -19.48
C GLU A 274 -28.12 -3.11 -18.70
N GLY A 275 -26.79 -3.07 -18.58
CA GLY A 275 -25.98 -4.11 -17.94
C GLY A 275 -25.51 -3.78 -16.52
N LEU A 276 -24.45 -4.48 -16.12
CA LEU A 276 -23.83 -4.38 -14.80
C LEU A 276 -22.86 -3.19 -14.69
N GLY A 277 -22.39 -2.64 -15.82
CA GLY A 277 -21.52 -1.46 -15.86
C GLY A 277 -22.17 -0.16 -15.34
N LEU A 278 -21.46 0.55 -14.46
CA LEU A 278 -21.82 1.89 -13.99
C LEU A 278 -21.14 2.96 -14.86
N GLU A 279 -21.90 3.57 -15.77
CA GLU A 279 -21.41 4.76 -16.51
C GLU A 279 -21.47 5.96 -15.58
N LEU A 280 -20.37 6.71 -15.44
CA LEU A 280 -20.31 7.95 -14.68
C LEU A 280 -19.80 9.06 -15.60
N GLY A 281 -20.45 10.22 -15.53
CA GLY A 281 -20.05 11.43 -16.23
C GLY A 281 -19.00 12.18 -15.42
N PRO A 282 -17.84 12.56 -16.00
CA PRO A 282 -16.80 13.27 -15.28
C PRO A 282 -17.24 14.68 -14.84
N ASP A 283 -18.19 15.29 -15.55
CA ASP A 283 -18.75 16.61 -15.22
C ASP A 283 -19.99 16.53 -14.30
N GLU A 284 -20.35 15.34 -13.81
CA GLU A 284 -21.57 15.11 -13.02
C GLU A 284 -21.27 14.93 -11.53
N GLU A 285 -22.27 15.23 -10.70
CA GLU A 285 -22.25 14.99 -9.26
C GLU A 285 -23.27 13.90 -8.91
N TYR A 286 -22.88 13.00 -8.01
CA TYR A 286 -23.68 11.85 -7.62
C TYR A 286 -24.00 11.91 -6.13
N GLU A 287 -25.26 11.68 -5.79
CA GLU A 287 -25.65 11.44 -4.40
C GLU A 287 -25.39 9.98 -4.05
N VAL A 288 -24.55 9.77 -3.04
CA VAL A 288 -24.15 8.44 -2.56
C VAL A 288 -24.39 8.31 -1.05
N VAL A 289 -24.50 7.09 -0.56
CA VAL A 289 -24.61 6.77 0.86
C VAL A 289 -23.44 5.89 1.27
N VAL A 290 -22.77 6.22 2.37
CA VAL A 290 -21.67 5.40 2.89
C VAL A 290 -22.20 4.04 3.34
N THR A 291 -21.59 2.97 2.83
CA THR A 291 -21.88 1.59 3.22
C THR A 291 -20.81 1.02 4.14
N ASP A 292 -19.55 1.36 3.91
CA ASP A 292 -18.41 1.01 4.76
C ASP A 292 -17.32 2.09 4.70
N VAL A 293 -16.47 2.19 5.72
CA VAL A 293 -15.31 3.10 5.75
C VAL A 293 -14.08 2.22 5.92
N THR A 294 -13.29 2.10 4.85
CA THR A 294 -12.12 1.23 4.80
C THR A 294 -10.99 1.82 5.64
N ASP A 295 -10.62 3.06 5.38
CA ASP A 295 -9.53 3.77 6.05
C ASP A 295 -9.69 5.30 5.94
N GLY A 296 -8.60 6.05 6.15
CA GLY A 296 -8.58 7.50 6.15
C GLY A 296 -8.86 8.16 4.78
N ASP A 297 -8.59 7.46 3.68
CA ASP A 297 -8.70 7.95 2.31
C ASP A 297 -9.55 7.07 1.37
N THR A 298 -10.11 5.96 1.88
CA THR A 298 -10.92 5.02 1.10
C THR A 298 -12.25 4.72 1.80
N VAL A 299 -13.35 4.81 1.04
CA VAL A 299 -14.71 4.61 1.54
C VAL A 299 -15.59 3.91 0.51
N ASP A 300 -16.46 3.00 0.95
CA ASP A 300 -17.44 2.35 0.10
C ASP A 300 -18.77 3.08 0.12
N VAL A 301 -19.35 3.27 -1.06
CA VAL A 301 -20.59 4.05 -1.22
C VAL A 301 -21.59 3.37 -2.15
N ALA A 302 -22.88 3.48 -1.79
CA ALA A 302 -24.01 3.07 -2.61
C ALA A 302 -24.62 4.28 -3.36
N PHE A 303 -24.79 4.17 -4.67
CA PHE A 303 -25.40 5.23 -5.48
C PHE A 303 -26.92 5.32 -5.24
N VAL A 304 -27.39 6.46 -4.70
CA VAL A 304 -28.77 6.60 -4.21
C VAL A 304 -29.79 6.66 -5.34
N GLU A 305 -29.45 7.36 -6.42
CA GLU A 305 -30.37 7.59 -7.55
C GLU A 305 -30.39 6.41 -8.55
N GLU A 306 -29.52 5.43 -8.34
CA GLU A 306 -29.32 4.30 -9.26
C GLU A 306 -30.15 3.07 -8.85
N GLN A 307 -30.75 2.42 -9.86
CA GLN A 307 -31.55 1.22 -9.64
C GLN A 307 -30.65 0.08 -9.12
N GLY A 308 -31.08 -0.56 -8.03
CA GLY A 308 -30.28 -1.58 -7.35
C GLY A 308 -29.23 -1.04 -6.39
N GLN A 309 -29.03 0.29 -6.31
CA GLN A 309 -28.08 0.95 -5.42
C GLN A 309 -26.68 0.32 -5.46
N PRO A 310 -26.02 0.29 -6.64
CA PRO A 310 -24.72 -0.35 -6.79
C PRO A 310 -23.72 0.26 -5.81
N GLU A 311 -22.95 -0.61 -5.17
CA GLU A 311 -21.87 -0.25 -4.25
C GLU A 311 -20.55 -0.15 -5.02
N LYS A 312 -19.75 0.88 -4.71
CA LYS A 312 -18.40 1.10 -5.26
C LYS A 312 -17.49 1.68 -4.18
N SER A 313 -16.24 1.24 -4.21
CA SER A 313 -15.18 1.86 -3.43
C SER A 313 -14.73 3.17 -4.07
N VAL A 314 -14.50 4.19 -3.24
CA VAL A 314 -14.00 5.51 -3.63
C VAL A 314 -12.66 5.72 -2.93
N ARG A 315 -11.57 5.78 -3.71
CA ARG A 315 -10.29 6.34 -3.28
C ARG A 315 -10.39 7.85 -3.39
N ILE A 316 -10.30 8.53 -2.26
CA ILE A 316 -10.53 9.96 -2.13
C ILE A 316 -9.38 10.69 -2.82
N LEU A 317 -9.68 11.34 -3.94
CA LEU A 317 -8.66 11.84 -4.87
C LEU A 317 -7.78 12.95 -4.26
N GLY A 318 -6.47 12.83 -4.43
CA GLY A 318 -5.50 13.86 -4.04
C GLY A 318 -5.12 13.89 -2.57
N ILE A 319 -5.53 12.90 -1.77
CA ILE A 319 -5.04 12.72 -0.40
C ILE A 319 -4.53 11.29 -0.21
N ASP A 320 -3.61 11.14 0.72
CA ASP A 320 -3.09 9.86 1.17
C ASP A 320 -2.95 9.88 2.69
N THR A 321 -3.38 8.83 3.36
CA THR A 321 -3.29 8.71 4.82
C THR A 321 -2.30 7.63 5.22
N PRO A 322 -1.59 7.77 6.35
CA PRO A 322 -0.69 6.71 6.81
C PRO A 322 -1.41 5.37 6.93
N GLU A 323 -0.68 4.29 6.68
CA GLU A 323 -1.23 2.95 6.69
C GLU A 323 -1.42 2.43 8.12
N THR A 324 -2.51 1.71 8.37
CA THR A 324 -2.73 1.10 9.69
C THR A 324 -1.73 -0.03 9.97
N ALA A 325 -1.63 -0.47 11.22
CA ALA A 325 -0.82 -1.62 11.65
C ALA A 325 -0.90 -2.84 10.71
N VAL A 326 -2.12 -3.18 10.29
CA VAL A 326 -2.43 -4.36 9.46
C VAL A 326 -1.95 -4.17 8.02
N ALA A 327 -1.85 -2.92 7.58
CA ALA A 327 -1.41 -2.51 6.25
C ALA A 327 0.03 -1.95 6.24
N ALA A 328 0.77 -2.02 7.35
CA ALA A 328 2.06 -1.36 7.50
C ALA A 328 3.12 -1.80 6.47
N SER A 329 2.97 -2.97 5.84
CA SER A 329 3.85 -3.42 4.76
C SER A 329 3.66 -2.65 3.44
N ALA A 330 2.55 -1.92 3.29
CA ALA A 330 2.28 -1.03 2.16
C ALA A 330 2.73 0.41 2.44
N GLU A 331 3.15 0.72 3.66
CA GLU A 331 3.61 2.06 4.04
C GLU A 331 4.90 2.42 3.32
N ARG A 332 4.97 3.65 2.82
CA ARG A 332 6.14 4.20 2.11
C ARG A 332 6.71 5.37 2.93
N PRO A 333 7.64 5.10 3.86
CA PRO A 333 8.17 6.12 4.76
C PRO A 333 8.83 7.28 4.01
N GLU A 334 9.40 7.04 2.83
CA GLU A 334 10.05 8.07 1.99
C GLU A 334 9.13 9.22 1.59
N GLU A 335 7.81 9.03 1.65
CA GLU A 335 6.79 10.04 1.30
C GLU A 335 6.47 11.00 2.46
N TRP A 336 6.90 10.67 3.69
CA TRP A 336 6.60 11.42 4.91
C TRP A 336 7.76 12.32 5.35
N GLU A 337 7.83 13.50 4.76
CA GLU A 337 8.91 14.49 4.96
C GLU A 337 9.21 14.76 6.45
N GLY A 338 10.48 14.58 6.83
CA GLY A 338 10.97 14.83 8.19
C GLY A 338 10.42 13.91 9.28
N ILE A 339 9.67 12.86 8.95
CA ILE A 339 9.11 11.89 9.93
C ILE A 339 9.89 10.56 9.87
N ALA A 340 10.27 10.14 8.66
CA ALA A 340 10.81 8.81 8.39
C ALA A 340 12.33 8.65 8.62
N ASP A 341 13.06 9.75 8.81
CA ASP A 341 14.53 9.82 8.85
C ASP A 341 15.19 8.99 9.95
N ASP A 342 14.48 8.86 11.05
CA ASP A 342 14.80 8.10 12.25
C ASP A 342 13.53 8.20 13.10
N ALA A 343 12.39 7.64 12.69
CA ALA A 343 11.16 7.74 13.48
C ALA A 343 11.51 7.34 14.92
N PRO A 344 11.52 8.28 15.88
CA PRO A 344 11.76 7.92 17.25
C PRO A 344 10.63 6.96 17.60
N GLN A 345 11.00 5.78 18.10
CA GLN A 345 10.18 5.13 19.11
C GLN A 345 9.73 6.23 20.09
N PRO A 346 8.50 6.17 20.63
CA PRO A 346 7.95 7.21 21.50
C PRO A 346 9.01 7.74 22.48
N PRO A 347 8.98 9.05 22.72
CA PRO A 347 10.13 9.95 22.83
C PRO A 347 11.35 9.37 23.57
N GLU A 348 12.55 9.53 22.99
CA GLU A 348 13.78 9.51 23.78
C GLU A 348 13.62 10.48 24.95
N GLY A 349 13.97 10.01 26.15
CA GLY A 349 14.01 10.78 27.39
C GLY A 349 14.85 12.05 27.29
N GLY A 350 14.27 13.10 26.73
CA GLY A 350 14.75 14.46 26.74
C GLY A 350 14.19 15.17 27.96
N ASN A 351 15.04 15.39 28.97
CA ASN A 351 14.73 16.28 30.08
C ASN A 351 14.32 17.68 29.57
N ASP A 352 13.03 18.01 29.58
CA ASP A 352 12.58 19.31 30.08
C ASP A 352 11.08 19.29 30.46
N ASP A 353 10.82 19.74 31.70
CA ASP A 353 9.53 20.13 32.27
C ASP A 353 8.37 19.12 32.20
N GLY A 354 8.53 18.03 32.96
CA GLY A 354 7.57 16.95 33.26
C GLY A 354 6.08 17.26 33.06
N ASP A 355 5.51 16.63 32.03
CA ASP A 355 4.11 16.21 31.93
C ASP A 355 3.88 15.25 30.73
N ASP A 356 4.78 14.30 30.45
CA ASP A 356 4.56 13.27 29.42
C ASP A 356 4.85 11.87 29.97
N THR A 357 3.79 11.19 30.41
CA THR A 357 3.72 9.75 30.68
C THR A 357 3.10 9.08 29.48
N ALA A 358 3.88 8.77 28.44
CA ALA A 358 3.37 8.00 27.31
C ALA A 358 3.24 6.53 27.76
N THR A 359 2.00 6.04 27.90
CA THR A 359 1.69 4.64 28.18
C THR A 359 2.32 3.74 27.12
N ARG A 360 3.13 2.76 27.52
CA ARG A 360 3.73 1.76 26.60
C ARG A 360 2.65 0.84 26.04
N ASN A 361 2.89 0.33 24.83
CA ASN A 361 1.92 -0.53 24.18
C ASN A 361 1.92 -1.94 24.78
N VAL A 362 0.74 -2.43 25.15
CA VAL A 362 0.50 -3.75 25.67
C VAL A 362 -0.57 -4.41 24.83
N GLY A 363 -0.15 -5.24 23.86
CA GLY A 363 -1.06 -6.08 23.07
C GLY A 363 -1.78 -7.12 23.94
N PRO A 364 -2.34 -8.20 23.34
CA PRO A 364 -2.84 -9.33 24.12
C PRO A 364 -1.74 -9.86 25.05
N LEU A 365 -2.04 -9.97 26.35
CA LEU A 365 -1.10 -10.52 27.33
C LEU A 365 -1.22 -12.03 27.36
N ASN A 366 -0.07 -12.71 27.33
CA ASN A 366 0.02 -14.12 27.64
C ASN A 366 0.15 -14.35 29.16
N PHE A 367 -0.83 -15.08 29.70
CA PHE A 367 -0.85 -15.58 31.07
C PHE A 367 -0.59 -17.09 31.08
N TYR A 368 0.69 -17.46 30.95
CA TYR A 368 1.11 -18.85 30.96
C TYR A 368 0.89 -19.51 32.32
N SER A 369 0.05 -20.56 32.33
CA SER A 369 -0.24 -21.37 33.52
C SER A 369 -0.62 -20.49 34.73
N THR A 370 -1.57 -19.58 34.54
CA THR A 370 -1.97 -18.60 35.56
C THR A 370 -2.93 -19.17 36.60
N SER A 371 -2.81 -18.70 37.84
CA SER A 371 -3.89 -18.74 38.83
C SER A 371 -4.80 -17.51 38.69
N SER A 372 -6.02 -17.61 39.19
CA SER A 372 -6.91 -16.46 39.38
C SER A 372 -6.71 -15.82 40.76
N LEU A 373 -7.37 -14.69 41.00
CA LEU A 373 -7.33 -14.00 42.29
C LEU A 373 -8.70 -14.05 42.98
N VAL A 374 -8.72 -14.15 44.31
CA VAL A 374 -9.91 -14.17 45.19
C VAL A 374 -9.84 -13.05 46.22
N ASP A 375 -10.93 -12.76 46.92
CA ASP A 375 -10.96 -11.78 48.00
C ASP A 375 -10.25 -12.27 49.28
N GLU A 376 -10.10 -11.39 50.26
CA GLU A 376 -9.48 -11.73 51.57
C GLU A 376 -10.14 -12.89 52.32
N SER A 377 -11.37 -13.26 51.95
CA SER A 377 -12.16 -14.34 52.54
C SER A 377 -12.10 -15.63 51.72
N GLU A 378 -11.24 -15.69 50.69
CA GLU A 378 -11.11 -16.81 49.74
C GLU A 378 -12.42 -17.08 48.98
N THR A 379 -13.10 -16.00 48.58
CA THR A 379 -14.30 -16.04 47.73
C THR A 379 -14.17 -15.09 46.52
N ALA A 380 -15.14 -15.05 45.60
CA ALA A 380 -15.03 -14.25 44.38
C ALA A 380 -14.62 -12.78 44.63
N LEU A 381 -13.51 -12.36 43.99
CA LEU A 381 -13.07 -10.98 44.00
C LEU A 381 -13.94 -10.16 43.03
N THR A 382 -14.88 -9.40 43.62
CA THR A 382 -15.89 -8.62 42.87
C THR A 382 -15.69 -7.11 42.98
N ASP A 383 -14.66 -6.67 43.72
CA ASP A 383 -14.28 -5.27 43.79
C ASP A 383 -13.46 -4.90 42.56
N GLU A 384 -14.12 -4.34 41.54
CA GLU A 384 -13.50 -3.97 40.27
C GLU A 384 -12.40 -2.91 40.45
N SER A 385 -12.42 -2.12 41.54
CA SER A 385 -11.36 -1.13 41.82
C SER A 385 -10.01 -1.77 42.15
N LEU A 386 -9.98 -3.08 42.44
CA LEU A 386 -8.75 -3.83 42.67
C LEU A 386 -8.29 -4.61 41.44
N VAL A 387 -9.14 -4.85 40.44
CA VAL A 387 -8.84 -5.79 39.35
C VAL A 387 -8.33 -5.05 38.12
N ALA A 388 -7.08 -5.29 37.74
CA ALA A 388 -6.44 -4.66 36.58
C ALA A 388 -6.69 -5.43 35.27
N VAL A 389 -6.71 -6.77 35.33
CA VAL A 389 -6.87 -7.65 34.16
C VAL A 389 -7.82 -8.79 34.51
N TRP A 390 -8.74 -9.10 33.59
CA TRP A 390 -9.59 -10.29 33.66
C TRP A 390 -9.20 -11.30 32.58
N ALA A 391 -9.59 -12.55 32.76
CA ALA A 391 -9.64 -13.50 31.66
C ALA A 391 -10.78 -13.15 30.69
N GLU A 392 -10.68 -13.64 29.45
CA GLU A 392 -11.76 -13.55 28.48
C GLU A 392 -13.02 -14.29 28.98
N ALA A 393 -14.19 -13.90 28.46
CA ALA A 393 -15.48 -14.41 28.95
C ALA A 393 -15.70 -15.93 28.74
N THR A 394 -14.87 -16.54 27.89
CA THR A 394 -14.84 -17.97 27.56
C THR A 394 -13.99 -18.79 28.52
N ALA A 395 -13.11 -18.14 29.29
CA ALA A 395 -12.23 -18.80 30.22
C ALA A 395 -13.00 -19.44 31.38
N THR A 396 -12.43 -20.53 31.91
CA THR A 396 -12.91 -21.24 33.10
C THR A 396 -11.73 -21.51 34.02
N ASN A 397 -11.98 -21.69 35.32
CA ASN A 397 -10.94 -22.12 36.25
C ASN A 397 -11.25 -23.48 36.87
N GLU A 398 -10.21 -24.26 37.15
CA GLU A 398 -10.32 -25.58 37.75
C GLU A 398 -9.32 -25.80 38.90
N ASP A 399 -9.74 -26.62 39.87
CA ASP A 399 -8.91 -27.24 40.90
C ASP A 399 -8.09 -28.35 40.23
N ALA A 400 -6.90 -28.01 39.71
CA ALA A 400 -6.15 -28.89 38.83
C ALA A 400 -5.51 -30.06 39.60
N ASP A 401 -5.12 -29.84 40.86
CA ASP A 401 -4.54 -30.87 41.72
C ASP A 401 -5.61 -31.77 42.40
N GLY A 402 -6.86 -31.27 42.48
CA GLY A 402 -8.04 -31.98 42.97
C GLY A 402 -8.11 -32.09 44.49
N ASN A 403 -7.44 -31.21 45.23
CA ASN A 403 -7.37 -31.24 46.68
C ASN A 403 -8.55 -30.47 47.34
N GLY A 404 -9.18 -29.55 46.61
CA GLY A 404 -10.42 -28.84 46.98
C GLY A 404 -10.24 -27.53 47.76
N ASP A 405 -9.11 -26.86 47.63
CA ASP A 405 -8.81 -25.53 48.15
C ASP A 405 -8.99 -24.39 47.12
N ALA A 406 -9.14 -24.71 45.82
CA ALA A 406 -9.55 -23.77 44.79
C ALA A 406 -10.97 -23.21 45.00
N TYR A 407 -11.13 -21.89 44.84
CA TYR A 407 -12.43 -21.29 44.57
C TYR A 407 -12.75 -21.41 43.07
N VAL A 408 -13.96 -21.85 42.69
CA VAL A 408 -14.37 -21.97 41.27
C VAL A 408 -15.34 -20.84 40.92
N TYR A 409 -14.99 -20.06 39.90
CA TYR A 409 -15.82 -19.01 39.34
C TYR A 409 -16.92 -19.61 38.44
N GLU A 410 -18.18 -19.26 38.68
CA GLU A 410 -19.32 -19.82 37.93
C GLU A 410 -19.96 -18.79 36.98
N ASP A 411 -20.30 -17.60 37.51
CA ASP A 411 -21.04 -16.55 36.78
C ASP A 411 -20.25 -15.22 36.72
N GLU A 412 -19.21 -15.06 37.53
CA GLU A 412 -18.38 -13.86 37.63
C GLU A 412 -17.16 -13.93 36.69
N ARG A 413 -16.61 -12.77 36.31
CA ARG A 413 -15.36 -12.70 35.53
C ARG A 413 -14.18 -13.13 36.40
N ILE A 414 -13.23 -13.85 35.80
CA ILE A 414 -12.05 -14.40 36.48
C ILE A 414 -10.95 -13.32 36.51
N PRO A 415 -10.51 -12.83 37.69
CA PRO A 415 -9.43 -11.85 37.78
C PRO A 415 -8.06 -12.51 37.62
N LEU A 416 -7.18 -11.92 36.81
CA LEU A 416 -5.82 -12.42 36.53
C LEU A 416 -4.72 -11.51 37.10
N ALA A 417 -5.00 -10.21 37.25
CA ALA A 417 -4.10 -9.27 37.90
C ALA A 417 -4.87 -8.28 38.78
N ALA A 418 -4.29 -7.90 39.92
CA ALA A 418 -4.89 -6.97 40.86
C ALA A 418 -3.86 -5.95 41.40
N VAL A 419 -4.34 -4.74 41.67
CA VAL A 419 -3.59 -3.62 42.23
C VAL A 419 -4.32 -3.13 43.47
N ASP A 420 -3.61 -3.05 44.59
CA ASP A 420 -4.12 -2.47 45.85
C ASP A 420 -3.16 -1.38 46.31
N ASP A 421 -3.40 -0.15 45.83
CA ASP A 421 -2.59 1.02 46.15
C ASP A 421 -2.60 1.34 47.66
N ASP A 422 -3.70 1.04 48.36
CA ASP A 422 -3.82 1.27 49.80
C ASP A 422 -2.91 0.32 50.61
N ALA A 423 -2.68 -0.89 50.08
CA ALA A 423 -1.77 -1.88 50.65
C ALA A 423 -0.36 -1.85 50.04
N GLY A 424 -0.12 -1.06 48.99
CA GLY A 424 1.14 -0.96 48.26
C GLY A 424 1.55 -2.27 47.59
N VAL A 425 0.58 -3.00 47.00
CA VAL A 425 0.83 -4.32 46.39
C VAL A 425 0.20 -4.47 45.02
N VAL A 426 0.95 -5.10 44.12
CA VAL A 426 0.45 -5.58 42.82
C VAL A 426 0.63 -7.10 42.74
N GLY A 427 -0.39 -7.80 42.25
CA GLY A 427 -0.38 -9.24 42.06
C GLY A 427 -0.70 -9.64 40.62
N PHE A 428 0.11 -10.53 40.04
CA PHE A 428 -0.11 -11.15 38.73
C PHE A 428 -0.24 -12.66 38.92
N GLY A 429 -1.32 -13.28 38.42
CA GLY A 429 -1.57 -14.73 38.52
C GLY A 429 -0.51 -15.62 37.84
N ALA A 430 0.31 -15.03 36.98
CA ALA A 430 1.45 -15.67 36.31
C ALA A 430 2.70 -14.77 36.38
N SER A 431 3.86 -15.35 36.04
CA SER A 431 5.04 -14.55 35.73
C SER A 431 4.92 -13.95 34.33
N LEU A 432 4.74 -12.63 34.27
CA LEU A 432 4.63 -11.85 33.04
C LEU A 432 5.97 -11.32 32.50
N VAL A 433 7.10 -11.85 32.98
CA VAL A 433 8.44 -11.52 32.46
C VAL A 433 9.07 -12.75 31.83
N SER A 434 9.78 -12.56 30.71
CA SER A 434 10.36 -13.68 29.95
C SER A 434 11.77 -13.39 29.40
N ASP A 435 12.57 -14.45 29.25
CA ASP A 435 13.85 -14.39 28.51
C ASP A 435 14.28 -15.80 28.08
N GLY A 436 13.61 -16.34 27.06
CA GLY A 436 13.94 -17.65 26.49
C GLY A 436 13.64 -18.87 27.36
N ALA A 437 12.81 -18.73 28.40
CA ALA A 437 11.95 -19.86 28.82
C ALA A 437 10.96 -20.12 27.67
N ASP A 438 10.44 -21.35 27.54
CA ASP A 438 9.45 -21.81 26.52
C ASP A 438 8.07 -21.08 26.63
N LEU A 439 8.08 -19.82 27.08
CA LEU A 439 7.00 -18.84 27.15
C LEU A 439 7.04 -17.99 25.88
N ASP A 440 7.04 -18.64 24.70
CA ASP A 440 6.96 -17.97 23.40
C ASP A 440 5.55 -17.36 23.24
N GLY A 441 5.32 -16.24 23.95
CA GLY A 441 4.14 -15.38 23.83
C GLY A 441 4.35 -14.24 22.82
N PRO A 442 3.30 -13.50 22.42
CA PRO A 442 3.38 -12.38 21.47
C PRO A 442 4.22 -11.17 21.93
N GLY A 443 4.91 -11.24 23.08
CA GLY A 443 6.15 -10.51 23.33
C GLY A 443 6.03 -9.09 23.89
N ASN A 444 4.95 -8.76 24.62
CA ASN A 444 4.74 -7.41 25.18
C ASN A 444 4.34 -7.40 26.66
N GLU A 445 4.49 -8.53 27.37
CA GLU A 445 4.18 -8.65 28.79
C GLU A 445 5.16 -7.84 29.67
N ASP A 446 6.41 -7.72 29.22
CA ASP A 446 7.42 -6.87 29.84
C ASP A 446 6.97 -5.39 29.84
N GLU A 447 6.40 -4.91 28.74
CA GLU A 447 5.87 -3.55 28.59
C GLU A 447 4.68 -3.28 29.54
N PHE A 448 3.87 -4.30 29.80
CA PHE A 448 2.80 -4.24 30.79
C PHE A 448 3.34 -4.06 32.20
N VAL A 449 4.33 -4.86 32.56
CA VAL A 449 4.99 -4.76 33.86
C VAL A 449 5.63 -3.37 33.99
N LEU A 450 6.23 -2.82 32.94
CA LEU A 450 6.83 -1.49 32.96
C LEU A 450 5.81 -0.35 33.04
N ASN A 451 4.64 -0.45 32.40
CA ASN A 451 3.54 0.51 32.60
C ASN A 451 3.06 0.52 34.04
N VAL A 452 2.92 -0.67 34.64
CA VAL A 452 2.58 -0.79 36.05
C VAL A 452 3.69 -0.19 36.91
N TRP A 453 4.97 -0.43 36.60
CA TRP A 453 6.08 0.16 37.35
C TRP A 453 6.13 1.68 37.24
N ASP A 454 5.89 2.25 36.07
CA ASP A 454 5.89 3.71 35.90
C ASP A 454 4.87 4.40 36.77
N GLU A 455 3.65 3.85 36.81
CA GLU A 455 2.61 4.38 37.69
C GLU A 455 2.96 4.14 39.17
N GLN A 456 3.34 2.92 39.53
CA GLN A 456 3.50 2.51 40.92
C GLN A 456 4.79 3.04 41.58
N LEU A 457 5.85 3.24 40.79
CA LEU A 457 7.19 3.63 41.27
C LEU A 457 7.57 5.05 40.85
N GLY A 458 6.83 5.68 39.93
CA GLY A 458 7.05 7.06 39.50
C GLY A 458 8.08 7.23 38.39
N GLY A 459 8.22 6.25 37.49
CA GLY A 459 8.95 6.36 36.22
C GLY A 459 10.47 6.16 36.28
N SER A 460 11.05 5.82 37.44
CA SER A 460 12.44 5.36 37.59
C SER A 460 12.70 4.89 39.02
N GLY A 461 13.69 4.02 39.24
CA GLY A 461 14.03 3.58 40.60
C GLY A 461 14.81 2.28 40.66
N THR A 462 15.08 1.80 41.88
CA THR A 462 15.72 0.49 42.10
C THR A 462 14.67 -0.55 42.45
N VAL A 463 14.64 -1.70 41.78
CA VAL A 463 13.74 -2.80 42.08
C VAL A 463 14.55 -4.00 42.53
N HIS A 464 14.25 -4.52 43.73
CA HIS A 464 14.90 -5.70 44.25
C HIS A 464 14.12 -6.97 43.88
N TRP A 465 14.78 -7.93 43.23
CA TRP A 465 14.23 -9.23 42.88
C TRP A 465 14.57 -10.27 43.95
N ASP A 466 13.57 -10.88 44.58
CA ASP A 466 13.80 -11.83 45.66
C ASP A 466 14.38 -13.16 45.16
N GLU A 467 15.52 -13.55 45.72
CA GLU A 467 16.15 -14.88 45.58
C GLU A 467 16.39 -15.54 46.97
N GLY A 468 15.83 -14.96 48.04
CA GLY A 468 16.00 -15.40 49.42
C GLY A 468 14.99 -16.45 49.88
N HIS A 469 13.86 -16.59 49.18
CA HIS A 469 12.69 -17.33 49.63
C HIS A 469 12.33 -18.50 48.71
N GLY A 470 13.34 -19.18 48.17
CA GLY A 470 13.15 -20.48 47.53
C GLY A 470 12.52 -20.42 46.14
N GLN A 471 12.74 -19.33 45.40
CA GLN A 471 12.33 -19.20 44.00
C GLN A 471 12.84 -20.38 43.18
N TYR A 472 11.97 -20.95 42.33
CA TYR A 472 12.39 -21.98 41.37
C TYR A 472 13.51 -21.45 40.49
N GLU A 473 14.33 -22.36 39.96
CA GLU A 473 15.53 -22.00 39.20
C GLU A 473 15.19 -21.08 38.01
N ASP A 474 14.02 -21.27 37.40
CA ASP A 474 13.59 -20.53 36.20
C ASP A 474 13.12 -19.09 36.52
N TYR A 475 12.59 -18.81 37.73
CA TYR A 475 12.08 -17.47 38.12
C TYR A 475 13.12 -16.58 38.84
N ARG A 476 14.40 -16.91 38.71
CA ARG A 476 15.50 -16.07 39.19
C ARG A 476 15.83 -14.99 38.19
N LEU A 477 16.21 -13.81 38.69
CA LEU A 477 16.50 -12.64 37.87
C LEU A 477 17.52 -12.95 36.76
N GLY A 478 18.52 -13.79 37.06
CA GLY A 478 19.54 -14.18 36.08
C GLY A 478 19.05 -14.96 34.85
N ASN A 479 17.76 -15.32 34.77
CA ASN A 479 17.10 -15.83 33.56
C ASN A 479 16.12 -14.82 32.94
N PHE A 480 16.22 -13.52 33.26
CA PHE A 480 15.39 -12.44 32.73
C PHE A 480 16.23 -11.28 32.21
N SER A 481 17.32 -11.56 31.49
CA SER A 481 18.26 -10.55 30.98
C SER A 481 17.67 -9.61 29.91
N ALA A 482 16.71 -10.05 29.09
CA ALA A 482 15.94 -9.18 28.20
C ALA A 482 15.09 -8.18 28.99
N PHE A 483 14.29 -8.67 29.94
CA PHE A 483 13.51 -7.81 30.82
C PHE A 483 14.40 -6.87 31.66
N GLU A 484 15.54 -7.34 32.19
CA GLU A 484 16.52 -6.48 32.88
C GLU A 484 16.97 -5.32 31.98
N SER A 485 17.22 -5.60 30.69
CA SER A 485 17.63 -4.58 29.73
C SER A 485 16.48 -3.59 29.45
N ALA A 486 15.26 -4.09 29.23
CA ALA A 486 14.09 -3.24 29.02
C ALA A 486 13.79 -2.35 30.23
N ALA A 487 13.92 -2.89 31.45
CA ALA A 487 13.79 -2.13 32.69
C ALA A 487 14.89 -1.07 32.85
N GLU A 488 16.14 -1.38 32.48
CA GLU A 488 17.24 -0.40 32.46
C GLU A 488 16.96 0.75 31.49
N ASP A 489 16.47 0.44 30.29
CA ASP A 489 16.10 1.43 29.28
C ASP A 489 14.92 2.30 29.75
N ALA A 490 13.97 1.72 30.48
CA ALA A 490 12.86 2.42 31.14
C ALA A 490 13.28 3.24 32.38
N GLY A 491 14.56 3.24 32.78
CA GLY A 491 15.06 4.03 33.90
C GLY A 491 15.04 3.32 35.26
N TYR A 492 14.86 2.00 35.28
CA TYR A 492 14.94 1.18 36.48
C TYR A 492 16.29 0.48 36.62
N THR A 493 16.64 0.10 37.85
CA THR A 493 17.78 -0.79 38.12
C THR A 493 17.25 -2.00 38.86
N VAL A 494 17.30 -3.18 38.24
CA VAL A 494 16.81 -4.42 38.85
C VAL A 494 17.98 -5.20 39.45
N GLU A 495 17.92 -5.53 40.74
CA GLU A 495 19.01 -6.23 41.43
C GLU A 495 18.51 -7.46 42.20
N PRO A 496 19.21 -8.61 42.16
CA PRO A 496 18.81 -9.77 42.94
C PRO A 496 19.18 -9.57 44.42
N THR A 497 18.26 -9.91 45.33
CA THR A 497 18.46 -9.83 46.78
C THR A 497 18.13 -11.15 47.48
N THR A 498 18.66 -11.34 48.69
CA THR A 498 18.33 -12.50 49.55
C THR A 498 17.64 -12.09 50.84
N SER A 499 17.21 -10.83 50.93
CA SER A 499 16.55 -10.26 52.09
C SER A 499 15.57 -9.17 51.67
N VAL A 500 14.44 -9.11 52.38
CA VAL A 500 13.45 -8.05 52.25
C VAL A 500 14.06 -6.65 52.49
N PRO A 501 13.73 -5.63 51.68
CA PRO A 501 14.14 -4.25 51.91
C PRO A 501 13.57 -3.70 53.22
N PRO A 502 14.37 -3.00 54.05
CA PRO A 502 13.88 -2.40 55.28
C PRO A 502 13.18 -1.05 55.08
N ASP A 503 13.41 -0.38 53.95
CA ASP A 503 12.93 0.97 53.61
C ASP A 503 13.17 1.28 52.11
N THR A 504 12.63 2.42 51.66
CA THR A 504 12.78 2.88 50.27
C THR A 504 14.14 3.49 49.92
N ASP A 505 15.02 3.71 50.90
CA ASP A 505 16.39 4.21 50.67
C ASP A 505 17.26 3.15 49.95
N THR A 506 16.79 1.90 49.90
CA THR A 506 17.49 0.78 49.26
C THR A 506 16.84 0.30 47.96
N ALA A 507 15.52 0.38 47.83
CA ALA A 507 14.76 0.04 46.63
C ALA A 507 13.41 0.77 46.60
N ASN A 508 12.85 1.02 45.44
CA ASN A 508 11.50 1.52 45.22
C ASN A 508 10.49 0.36 45.10
N GLY A 509 10.91 -0.75 44.49
CA GLY A 509 10.09 -1.95 44.31
C GLY A 509 10.72 -3.21 44.89
N TYR A 510 9.90 -4.18 45.29
CA TYR A 510 10.33 -5.52 45.71
C TYR A 510 9.51 -6.61 45.02
N VAL A 511 10.14 -7.43 44.18
CA VAL A 511 9.47 -8.50 43.43
C VAL A 511 9.62 -9.84 44.14
N VAL A 512 8.51 -10.53 44.35
CA VAL A 512 8.44 -11.92 44.83
C VAL A 512 7.83 -12.76 43.71
N ALA A 513 8.68 -13.42 42.92
CA ALA A 513 8.26 -14.27 41.82
C ALA A 513 8.26 -15.76 42.23
N THR A 514 7.07 -16.36 42.21
CA THR A 514 6.82 -17.82 42.30
C THR A 514 7.70 -18.57 43.32
N PRO A 515 7.56 -18.29 44.62
CA PRO A 515 8.33 -18.96 45.67
C PRO A 515 7.92 -20.44 45.85
N ASP A 516 8.86 -21.31 46.25
CA ASP A 516 8.55 -22.69 46.66
C ASP A 516 7.53 -22.72 47.81
N GLU A 517 6.55 -23.65 47.74
CA GLU A 517 5.49 -23.90 48.74
C GLU A 517 6.05 -24.10 50.17
N GLY A 518 7.31 -24.54 50.29
CA GLY A 518 8.01 -24.72 51.56
C GLY A 518 8.65 -23.46 52.16
N ALA A 519 8.70 -22.34 51.43
CA ALA A 519 9.28 -21.09 51.89
C ALA A 519 8.28 -20.30 52.75
N THR A 520 8.76 -19.60 53.78
CA THR A 520 7.89 -18.73 54.59
C THR A 520 8.63 -17.46 54.95
N PHE A 521 8.00 -16.31 54.70
CA PHE A 521 8.44 -15.04 55.25
C PHE A 521 8.29 -15.07 56.78
N THR A 522 9.39 -14.77 57.48
CA THR A 522 9.38 -14.68 58.93
C THR A 522 8.57 -13.46 59.39
N GLU A 523 8.17 -13.44 60.67
CA GLU A 523 7.44 -12.28 61.22
C GLU A 523 8.28 -10.99 61.14
N ASP A 524 9.60 -11.09 61.29
CA ASP A 524 10.51 -9.94 61.17
C ASP A 524 10.56 -9.43 59.72
N GLU A 525 10.56 -10.31 58.72
CA GLU A 525 10.51 -9.94 57.29
C GLU A 525 9.15 -9.34 56.91
N ARG A 526 8.05 -9.85 57.47
CA ARG A 526 6.71 -9.28 57.30
C ARG A 526 6.59 -7.89 57.94
N GLU A 527 7.22 -7.66 59.08
CA GLU A 527 7.31 -6.34 59.68
C GLU A 527 8.13 -5.38 58.78
N SER A 528 9.25 -5.84 58.23
CA SER A 528 10.04 -5.06 57.26
C SER A 528 9.26 -4.71 55.99
N LEU A 529 8.48 -5.64 55.41
CA LEU A 529 7.65 -5.34 54.23
C LEU A 529 6.62 -4.26 54.51
N ARG A 530 6.01 -4.26 55.71
CA ARG A 530 5.08 -3.19 56.12
C ARG A 530 5.80 -1.85 56.26
N GLU A 531 6.98 -1.84 56.87
CA GLU A 531 7.78 -0.62 57.01
C GLU A 531 8.21 -0.08 55.62
N PHE A 532 8.57 -0.98 54.70
CA PHE A 532 8.91 -0.65 53.31
C PHE A 532 7.74 0.01 52.56
N VAL A 533 6.54 -0.57 52.64
CA VAL A 533 5.32 0.01 52.04
C VAL A 533 4.92 1.32 52.73
N ASP A 534 4.99 1.40 54.06
CA ASP A 534 4.71 2.64 54.82
C ASP A 534 5.64 3.80 54.39
N ASP A 535 6.86 3.48 53.94
CA ASP A 535 7.85 4.43 53.42
C ASP A 535 7.69 4.70 51.89
N GLY A 536 6.62 4.17 51.27
CA GLY A 536 6.23 4.41 49.88
C GLY A 536 6.78 3.41 48.86
N GLY A 537 7.30 2.26 49.32
CA GLY A 537 7.72 1.18 48.44
C GLY A 537 6.54 0.32 47.97
N VAL A 538 6.71 -0.37 46.84
CA VAL A 538 5.66 -1.25 46.29
C VAL A 538 6.15 -2.69 46.19
N VAL A 539 5.30 -3.65 46.57
CA VAL A 539 5.59 -5.08 46.48
C VAL A 539 4.87 -5.66 45.26
N PHE A 540 5.61 -6.38 44.41
CA PHE A 540 5.06 -7.06 43.24
C PHE A 540 5.11 -8.57 43.48
N CYS A 541 3.97 -9.25 43.34
CA CYS A 541 3.85 -10.68 43.54
C CYS A 541 3.47 -11.36 42.22
N HIS A 542 4.31 -12.28 41.75
CA HIS A 542 4.03 -13.07 40.55
C HIS A 542 3.73 -14.51 40.98
N GLY A 543 2.54 -14.99 40.64
CA GLY A 543 2.06 -16.34 40.92
C GLY A 543 2.34 -17.31 39.78
N VAL A 544 1.83 -18.52 39.94
CA VAL A 544 1.62 -19.52 38.90
C VAL A 544 0.44 -20.39 39.35
N SER A 545 -0.12 -21.21 38.47
CA SER A 545 -1.22 -22.12 38.79
C SER A 545 -0.81 -23.29 39.66
N ASP A 546 -1.79 -23.93 40.29
CA ASP A 546 -1.71 -25.13 41.15
C ASP A 546 -1.32 -26.44 40.40
N TYR A 547 -0.86 -26.35 39.15
CA TYR A 547 -0.60 -27.53 38.33
C TYR A 547 0.52 -28.41 38.90
N ASN A 548 0.14 -29.56 39.46
CA ASN A 548 0.98 -30.48 40.28
C ASN A 548 1.47 -29.90 41.62
N ASP A 549 0.73 -28.97 42.24
CA ASP A 549 1.01 -28.45 43.61
C ASP A 549 2.34 -27.67 43.66
N PHE A 550 2.59 -26.83 42.65
CA PHE A 550 3.85 -26.08 42.47
C PHE A 550 3.69 -24.55 42.51
N ASP A 551 2.62 -24.04 43.12
CA ASP A 551 2.18 -22.66 42.93
C ASP A 551 2.71 -21.62 43.94
N GLY A 552 3.11 -22.07 45.14
CA GLY A 552 3.57 -21.18 46.20
C GLY A 552 2.49 -20.25 46.76
N THR A 553 1.20 -20.52 46.49
CA THR A 553 0.08 -19.63 46.80
C THR A 553 0.01 -19.25 48.27
N GLY A 554 0.27 -20.21 49.18
CA GLY A 554 0.33 -19.95 50.62
C GLY A 554 1.42 -18.95 51.05
N THR A 555 2.55 -18.92 50.34
CA THR A 555 3.67 -18.01 50.62
C THR A 555 3.34 -16.59 50.16
N LEU A 556 2.82 -16.44 48.94
CA LEU A 556 2.37 -15.16 48.38
C LEU A 556 1.21 -14.58 49.22
N ASN A 557 0.21 -15.39 49.57
CA ASN A 557 -0.89 -14.98 50.43
C ASN A 557 -0.42 -14.61 51.86
N GLY A 558 0.70 -15.17 52.32
CA GLY A 558 1.36 -14.77 53.55
C GLY A 558 1.99 -13.38 53.51
N VAL A 559 2.42 -12.91 52.32
CA VAL A 559 2.87 -11.54 52.06
C VAL A 559 1.67 -10.61 51.96
N LEU A 560 0.68 -10.94 51.13
CA LEU A 560 -0.55 -10.16 50.95
C LEU A 560 -1.29 -9.94 52.28
N GLY A 561 -1.41 -10.98 53.10
CA GLY A 561 -2.00 -10.88 54.44
C GLY A 561 -1.16 -10.11 55.46
N ALA A 562 0.15 -9.96 55.24
CA ALA A 562 0.97 -9.09 56.07
C ALA A 562 0.71 -7.62 55.77
N LEU A 563 0.49 -7.28 54.49
CA LEU A 563 0.25 -5.93 53.98
C LEU A 563 -1.22 -5.50 54.03
N ASP A 564 -2.12 -6.39 54.47
CA ASP A 564 -3.58 -6.16 54.55
C ASP A 564 -4.22 -5.93 53.17
N ALA A 565 -3.67 -6.54 52.12
CA ALA A 565 -4.19 -6.42 50.75
C ALA A 565 -5.60 -7.02 50.61
N GLY A 566 -6.43 -6.44 49.74
CA GLY A 566 -7.82 -6.82 49.49
C GLY A 566 -8.02 -8.09 48.66
N PHE A 567 -6.95 -8.62 48.06
CA PHE A 567 -6.98 -9.83 47.23
C PHE A 567 -6.00 -10.91 47.70
N ARG A 568 -6.18 -12.14 47.24
CA ARG A 568 -5.35 -13.33 47.46
C ARG A 568 -5.20 -14.11 46.16
N PHE A 569 -4.09 -14.82 46.00
CA PHE A 569 -3.94 -15.84 44.96
C PHE A 569 -4.87 -17.02 45.25
N ASN A 570 -5.60 -17.46 44.23
CA ASN A 570 -6.40 -18.66 44.26
C ASN A 570 -5.51 -19.89 43.97
N ASP A 571 -5.84 -21.01 44.58
CA ASP A 571 -5.12 -22.28 44.38
C ASP A 571 -5.78 -23.02 43.20
N ASP A 572 -5.62 -22.50 41.98
CA ASP A 572 -6.32 -22.96 40.79
C ASP A 572 -5.48 -22.85 39.51
N GLN A 573 -6.03 -23.39 38.41
CA GLN A 573 -5.56 -23.15 37.05
C GLN A 573 -6.68 -22.56 36.20
N VAL A 574 -6.40 -21.44 35.54
CA VAL A 574 -7.30 -20.85 34.55
C VAL A 574 -6.98 -21.43 33.16
N VAL A 575 -8.02 -21.80 32.42
CA VAL A 575 -7.93 -22.34 31.07
C VAL A 575 -8.96 -21.72 30.13
N ASP A 576 -8.60 -21.55 28.87
CA ASP A 576 -9.49 -21.11 27.80
C ASP A 576 -9.18 -21.87 26.50
N ASP A 577 -10.19 -22.57 25.96
CA ASP A 577 -10.04 -23.34 24.71
C ASP A 577 -10.08 -22.45 23.45
N GLU A 578 -10.58 -21.21 23.56
CA GLU A 578 -10.80 -20.27 22.45
C GLU A 578 -9.70 -19.20 22.37
N ASN A 579 -9.27 -18.64 23.50
CA ASN A 579 -8.26 -17.57 23.57
C ASN A 579 -6.96 -18.08 24.21
N ASN A 580 -6.17 -18.84 23.45
CA ASN A 580 -4.91 -19.40 23.92
C ASN A 580 -3.84 -19.50 22.83
N GLU A 581 -2.60 -19.70 23.26
CA GLU A 581 -1.45 -19.97 22.41
C GLU A 581 -1.10 -21.46 22.40
N GLY A 582 -1.82 -22.22 21.57
CA GLY A 582 -1.51 -23.63 21.31
C GLY A 582 -1.88 -24.63 22.42
N ALA A 583 -2.16 -24.17 23.64
CA ALA A 583 -2.68 -24.98 24.73
C ALA A 583 -3.62 -24.18 25.66
N PRO A 584 -4.71 -24.77 26.20
CA PRO A 584 -5.71 -24.02 26.96
C PRO A 584 -5.21 -23.28 28.21
N PHE A 585 -4.09 -23.70 28.80
CA PHE A 585 -3.48 -23.05 29.98
C PHE A 585 -2.54 -21.89 29.61
N ASP A 586 -2.33 -21.65 28.32
CA ASP A 586 -1.44 -20.63 27.75
C ASP A 586 -2.31 -19.45 27.29
N LEU A 587 -2.86 -18.73 28.27
CA LEU A 587 -4.06 -17.90 28.09
C LEU A 587 -3.73 -16.55 27.45
N LEU A 588 -4.50 -16.14 26.44
CA LEU A 588 -4.40 -14.79 25.86
C LEU A 588 -5.57 -13.93 26.32
N THR A 589 -5.29 -12.69 26.73
CA THR A 589 -6.36 -11.73 27.05
C THR A 589 -6.04 -10.30 26.68
N THR A 590 -7.09 -9.55 26.31
CA THR A 590 -7.08 -8.09 26.09
C THR A 590 -8.02 -7.36 27.06
N ALA A 591 -8.55 -8.09 28.04
CA ALA A 591 -9.61 -7.61 28.91
C ALA A 591 -9.05 -6.77 30.08
N PHE A 592 -8.50 -5.60 29.76
CA PHE A 592 -7.95 -4.64 30.72
C PHE A 592 -9.03 -3.77 31.36
N ASN A 593 -8.84 -3.42 32.63
CA ASN A 593 -9.69 -2.47 33.34
C ASN A 593 -9.23 -1.03 33.15
N THR A 594 -9.37 -0.51 31.93
CA THR A 594 -8.91 0.85 31.59
C THR A 594 -9.75 1.96 32.23
N ASP A 595 -10.95 1.64 32.73
CA ASP A 595 -11.80 2.59 33.46
C ASP A 595 -11.20 2.96 34.83
N GLU A 596 -10.64 1.98 35.56
CA GLU A 596 -9.99 2.21 36.86
C GLU A 596 -8.46 2.39 36.73
N PHE A 597 -7.84 1.79 35.70
CA PHE A 597 -6.39 1.87 35.44
C PHE A 597 -6.12 2.39 34.01
N PRO A 598 -6.25 3.70 33.75
CA PRO A 598 -6.14 4.26 32.40
C PRO A 598 -4.77 4.10 31.74
N TYR A 599 -3.71 3.93 32.54
CA TYR A 599 -2.35 3.64 32.07
C TYR A 599 -2.19 2.22 31.49
N LEU A 600 -3.27 1.44 31.41
CA LEU A 600 -3.32 0.16 30.72
C LEU A 600 -3.98 0.25 29.32
N ASP A 601 -4.46 1.43 28.91
CA ASP A 601 -5.06 1.62 27.58
C ASP A 601 -3.98 1.79 26.51
N SER A 602 -3.65 0.69 25.85
CA SER A 602 -2.67 0.58 24.76
C SER A 602 -3.32 0.48 23.37
N SER A 603 -4.64 0.63 23.27
CA SER A 603 -5.46 0.33 22.09
C SER A 603 -5.16 1.17 20.83
N LEU A 604 -4.09 1.97 20.86
CA LEU A 604 -3.65 2.90 19.83
C LEU A 604 -2.26 2.64 19.27
N ALA A 605 -1.48 1.70 19.81
CA ALA A 605 -0.17 1.40 19.26
C ALA A 605 -0.19 0.05 18.47
N PRO A 606 0.21 0.04 17.20
CA PRO A 606 0.43 -1.17 16.41
C PRO A 606 1.51 -2.08 17.01
N VAL A 607 1.19 -3.36 17.22
CA VAL A 607 2.22 -4.40 17.48
C VAL A 607 2.73 -4.91 16.12
N GLY A 608 4.04 -4.85 15.89
CA GLY A 608 4.70 -5.41 14.69
C GLY A 608 4.73 -4.51 13.45
N ALA A 609 4.28 -3.26 13.52
CA ALA A 609 4.41 -2.30 12.41
C ALA A 609 5.85 -1.77 12.31
N GLU A 610 6.40 -1.73 11.09
CA GLU A 610 7.74 -1.19 10.81
C GLU A 610 7.86 0.30 11.19
N TYR A 611 6.74 1.05 11.06
CA TYR A 611 6.63 2.48 11.40
C TYR A 611 5.47 2.74 12.39
N PRO A 612 5.67 2.53 13.71
CA PRO A 612 4.59 2.60 14.71
C PRO A 612 3.88 3.97 14.80
N TYR A 613 4.63 5.06 14.62
CA TYR A 613 4.06 6.42 14.63
C TYR A 613 3.09 6.64 13.47
N LEU A 614 3.51 6.31 12.24
CA LEU A 614 2.66 6.38 11.05
C LEU A 614 1.43 5.48 11.24
N ALA A 615 1.61 4.27 11.76
CA ALA A 615 0.50 3.35 11.91
C ALA A 615 -0.51 3.71 13.03
N ASP A 616 -0.12 4.42 14.10
CA ASP A 616 -1.08 5.08 15.01
C ASP A 616 -1.84 6.20 14.29
N TRP A 617 -1.13 7.02 13.50
CA TRP A 617 -1.77 8.08 12.71
C TRP A 617 -2.70 7.55 11.64
N GLY A 618 -2.41 6.40 11.05
CA GLY A 618 -3.33 5.68 10.16
C GLY A 618 -4.61 5.29 10.89
N ALA A 619 -4.50 4.71 12.09
CA ALA A 619 -5.68 4.39 12.90
C ALA A 619 -6.47 5.64 13.30
N ARG A 620 -5.79 6.78 13.56
CA ARG A 620 -6.44 8.07 13.83
C ARG A 620 -7.15 8.64 12.60
N ALA A 621 -6.54 8.54 11.42
CA ALA A 621 -7.12 8.95 10.15
C ALA A 621 -8.37 8.13 9.83
N SER A 622 -8.34 6.80 9.99
CA SER A 622 -9.51 5.93 9.80
C SER A 622 -10.64 6.28 10.77
N ARG A 623 -10.34 6.59 12.05
CA ARG A 623 -11.35 7.05 13.01
C ARG A 623 -11.94 8.41 12.63
N PHE A 624 -11.11 9.32 12.12
CA PHE A 624 -11.56 10.61 11.62
C PHE A 624 -12.50 10.44 10.42
N ALA A 625 -12.14 9.60 9.45
CA ALA A 625 -13.00 9.23 8.32
C ALA A 625 -14.33 8.64 8.80
N ALA A 626 -14.30 7.66 9.71
CA ALA A 626 -15.50 7.01 10.22
C ALA A 626 -16.42 7.97 10.99
N ALA A 627 -15.86 9.00 11.64
CA ALA A 627 -16.63 10.02 12.34
C ALA A 627 -17.30 11.01 11.38
N GLU A 628 -16.57 11.53 10.40
CA GLU A 628 -17.07 12.53 9.45
C GLU A 628 -17.95 11.90 8.34
N LEU A 629 -17.62 10.67 7.91
CA LEU A 629 -18.27 9.90 6.85
C LEU A 629 -19.00 8.67 7.41
N SER A 630 -19.69 8.79 8.54
CA SER A 630 -20.35 7.65 9.20
C SER A 630 -21.31 6.85 8.29
N VAL A 631 -21.31 5.52 8.43
CA VAL A 631 -22.18 4.60 7.67
C VAL A 631 -23.64 5.04 7.69
N GLY A 632 -24.25 5.09 6.51
CA GLY A 632 -25.61 5.59 6.28
C GLY A 632 -25.70 7.10 6.02
N SER A 633 -24.60 7.85 6.15
CA SER A 633 -24.54 9.27 5.80
C SER A 633 -24.62 9.48 4.29
N ARG A 634 -25.23 10.60 3.87
CA ARG A 634 -25.33 10.98 2.47
C ARG A 634 -24.19 11.93 2.11
N LEU A 635 -23.48 11.61 1.03
CA LEU A 635 -22.39 12.41 0.48
C LEU A 635 -22.74 12.86 -0.93
N THR A 636 -22.07 13.92 -1.41
CA THR A 636 -22.01 14.22 -2.84
C THR A 636 -20.62 13.84 -3.34
N LEU A 637 -20.59 12.93 -4.31
CA LEU A 637 -19.40 12.49 -5.03
C LEU A 637 -19.28 13.30 -6.33
N SER A 638 -18.09 13.84 -6.60
CA SER A 638 -17.77 14.54 -7.84
C SER A 638 -16.37 14.15 -8.34
N PHE A 639 -16.10 14.32 -9.64
CA PHE A 639 -14.85 13.94 -10.26
C PHE A 639 -13.99 15.15 -10.62
N ASP A 640 -12.69 14.91 -10.77
CA ASP A 640 -11.76 15.92 -11.29
C ASP A 640 -11.75 15.90 -12.83
N PRO A 641 -11.71 17.06 -13.50
CA PRO A 641 -11.75 17.12 -14.97
C PRO A 641 -10.45 16.67 -15.65
N GLU A 642 -9.32 16.71 -14.94
CA GLU A 642 -8.00 16.32 -15.47
C GLU A 642 -7.60 14.90 -15.03
N SER A 643 -8.33 14.31 -14.07
CA SER A 643 -8.11 12.93 -13.62
C SER A 643 -9.07 11.93 -14.26
N GLN A 644 -8.63 10.67 -14.32
CA GLN A 644 -9.50 9.55 -14.66
C GLN A 644 -10.51 9.28 -13.53
N ILE A 645 -11.69 8.76 -13.88
CA ILE A 645 -12.74 8.43 -12.90
C ILE A 645 -12.39 7.19 -12.06
N TYR A 646 -11.58 6.28 -12.62
CA TYR A 646 -11.25 5.01 -12.00
C TYR A 646 -9.75 4.84 -11.92
N ASP A 647 -9.24 4.27 -10.83
CA ASP A 647 -7.86 3.81 -10.76
C ASP A 647 -7.68 2.44 -11.43
N SER A 648 -6.44 1.93 -11.45
CA SER A 648 -6.07 0.61 -12.00
C SER A 648 -6.71 -0.56 -11.25
N PHE A 649 -7.12 -0.35 -9.99
CA PHE A 649 -7.82 -1.35 -9.17
C PHE A 649 -9.35 -1.29 -9.34
N GLY A 650 -9.86 -0.38 -10.19
CA GLY A 650 -11.28 -0.22 -10.44
C GLY A 650 -12.05 0.55 -9.36
N ARG A 651 -11.36 1.18 -8.40
CA ARG A 651 -11.95 2.11 -7.43
C ARG A 651 -12.23 3.45 -8.10
N LEU A 652 -13.23 4.17 -7.60
CA LEU A 652 -13.54 5.52 -8.07
C LEU A 652 -12.55 6.53 -7.48
N LEU A 653 -12.00 7.41 -8.32
CA LEU A 653 -11.20 8.55 -7.89
C LEU A 653 -12.08 9.79 -7.82
N GLY A 654 -12.40 10.27 -6.61
CA GLY A 654 -13.32 11.40 -6.50
C GLY A 654 -13.19 12.26 -5.25
N TYR A 655 -13.85 13.41 -5.31
CA TYR A 655 -14.01 14.34 -4.20
C TYR A 655 -15.32 14.06 -3.47
N LEU A 656 -15.26 14.08 -2.13
CA LEU A 656 -16.43 13.85 -1.28
C LEU A 656 -16.79 15.10 -0.51
N THR A 657 -18.05 15.53 -0.64
CA THR A 657 -18.61 16.60 0.18
C THR A 657 -19.75 16.10 1.07
N TYR A 658 -19.77 16.58 2.32
CA TYR A 658 -20.62 16.08 3.38
C TYR A 658 -21.14 17.21 4.28
N ASP A 659 -22.16 16.90 5.08
CA ASP A 659 -22.81 17.84 6.00
C ASP A 659 -22.18 17.76 7.39
N ALA A 660 -21.08 18.49 7.57
CA ALA A 660 -20.35 18.56 8.85
C ALA A 660 -21.17 19.17 10.01
N THR A 661 -22.27 19.88 9.73
CA THR A 661 -23.03 20.60 10.77
C THR A 661 -24.38 19.96 11.13
N GLY A 662 -24.83 18.99 10.34
CA GLY A 662 -26.14 18.36 10.45
C GLY A 662 -27.32 19.26 10.04
N ASP A 663 -27.07 20.33 9.27
CA ASP A 663 -28.10 21.30 8.85
C ASP A 663 -28.73 20.99 7.47
N GLY A 664 -28.20 19.97 6.80
CA GLY A 664 -28.58 19.48 5.49
C GLY A 664 -27.73 20.02 4.33
N ASP A 665 -26.75 20.89 4.57
CA ASP A 665 -25.85 21.43 3.55
C ASP A 665 -24.56 20.60 3.41
N ARG A 666 -24.40 19.90 2.29
CA ARG A 666 -23.20 19.09 1.99
C ARG A 666 -22.12 19.93 1.31
N GLY A 667 -21.72 21.01 1.95
CA GLY A 667 -20.74 21.97 1.41
C GLY A 667 -19.31 21.75 1.90
N THR A 668 -19.09 20.84 2.86
CA THR A 668 -17.77 20.60 3.45
C THR A 668 -17.05 19.54 2.66
N LEU A 669 -15.86 19.85 2.17
CA LEU A 669 -15.02 18.92 1.41
C LEU A 669 -14.13 18.13 2.35
N TYR A 670 -14.31 16.81 2.35
CA TYR A 670 -13.58 15.90 3.23
C TYR A 670 -12.07 15.95 2.98
N ASN A 671 -11.64 15.93 1.71
CA ASN A 671 -10.23 15.97 1.31
C ASN A 671 -9.45 17.09 2.04
N THR A 672 -9.97 18.32 1.96
CA THR A 672 -9.34 19.47 2.59
C THR A 672 -9.44 19.45 4.11
N GLU A 673 -10.46 18.82 4.70
CA GLU A 673 -10.55 18.67 6.16
C GLU A 673 -9.50 17.69 6.69
N ALA A 674 -9.34 16.54 6.05
CA ALA A 674 -8.33 15.54 6.42
C ALA A 674 -6.92 16.15 6.40
N ILE A 675 -6.55 16.86 5.32
CA ILE A 675 -5.26 17.56 5.22
C ILE A 675 -5.12 18.62 6.33
N ARG A 676 -6.11 19.50 6.49
CA ARG A 676 -6.02 20.66 7.41
C ARG A 676 -5.90 20.27 8.89
N GLN A 677 -6.41 19.10 9.26
CA GLN A 677 -6.29 18.56 10.61
C GLN A 677 -5.00 17.75 10.80
N GLY A 678 -4.24 17.49 9.73
CA GLY A 678 -3.01 16.72 9.75
C GLY A 678 -3.23 15.21 9.81
N TYR A 679 -4.31 14.70 9.18
CA TYR A 679 -4.56 13.26 9.05
C TYR A 679 -4.07 12.70 7.71
N ALA A 680 -3.80 13.55 6.72
CA ALA A 680 -3.44 13.14 5.37
C ALA A 680 -2.35 14.06 4.79
N ARG A 681 -1.54 13.51 3.88
CA ARG A 681 -0.67 14.24 2.95
C ARG A 681 -1.37 14.45 1.61
N VAL A 682 -0.81 15.31 0.77
CA VAL A 682 -1.22 15.46 -0.64
C VAL A 682 -0.22 14.67 -1.49
N TYR A 683 -0.72 13.68 -2.22
CA TYR A 683 0.12 12.96 -3.17
C TYR A 683 0.21 13.70 -4.52
N GLY A 684 1.34 13.58 -5.21
CA GLY A 684 1.63 14.24 -6.47
C GLY A 684 1.09 13.51 -7.70
N SER A 685 -0.10 13.88 -8.18
CA SER A 685 -0.57 13.52 -9.53
C SER A 685 -1.24 14.71 -10.24
N SER A 686 -1.70 14.53 -11.47
CA SER A 686 -2.17 15.60 -12.38
C SER A 686 -3.53 16.24 -12.05
N PHE A 687 -4.14 15.92 -10.91
CA PHE A 687 -5.47 16.46 -10.57
C PHE A 687 -5.48 17.99 -10.41
N SER A 688 -6.58 18.62 -10.81
CA SER A 688 -6.67 20.08 -10.96
C SER A 688 -6.57 20.88 -9.65
N ARG A 689 -6.74 20.22 -8.50
CA ARG A 689 -6.77 20.85 -7.16
C ARG A 689 -5.51 20.62 -6.34
N HIS A 690 -4.46 20.06 -6.93
CA HIS A 690 -3.20 19.74 -6.25
C HIS A 690 -2.63 20.94 -5.50
N ASP A 691 -2.42 22.07 -6.18
CA ASP A 691 -1.80 23.24 -5.57
C ASP A 691 -2.69 23.90 -4.48
N GLU A 692 -4.02 23.72 -4.57
CA GLU A 692 -4.95 24.12 -3.50
C GLU A 692 -4.77 23.25 -2.25
N PHE A 693 -4.64 21.94 -2.43
CA PHE A 693 -4.47 20.99 -1.34
C PHE A 693 -3.08 21.10 -0.72
N TRP A 694 -2.04 21.23 -1.53
CA TRP A 694 -0.67 21.44 -1.07
C TRP A 694 -0.59 22.68 -0.15
N ALA A 695 -1.22 23.80 -0.51
CA ALA A 695 -1.21 25.00 0.33
C ALA A 695 -1.92 24.79 1.69
N VAL A 696 -2.81 23.81 1.80
CA VAL A 696 -3.47 23.44 3.05
C VAL A 696 -2.58 22.50 3.88
N GLU A 697 -1.84 21.63 3.22
CA GLU A 697 -0.86 20.75 3.84
C GLU A 697 0.33 21.53 4.38
N ASP A 698 0.92 22.43 3.58
CA ASP A 698 2.00 23.34 3.96
C ASP A 698 1.64 24.09 5.25
N ALA A 699 0.44 24.66 5.33
CA ALA A 699 -0.06 25.31 6.54
C ALA A 699 -0.27 24.35 7.74
N ALA A 700 -0.58 23.07 7.50
CA ALA A 700 -0.71 22.06 8.55
C ALA A 700 0.65 21.60 9.07
N ARG A 701 1.65 21.48 8.18
CA ARG A 701 3.06 21.21 8.50
C ARG A 701 3.64 22.34 9.34
N ASP A 702 3.51 23.59 8.89
CA ASP A 702 3.96 24.80 9.61
C ASP A 702 3.37 24.92 11.03
N ASP A 703 2.10 24.55 11.19
CA ASP A 703 1.40 24.58 12.47
C ASP A 703 1.69 23.34 13.35
N GLY A 704 2.42 22.34 12.86
CA GLY A 704 2.69 21.07 13.56
C GLY A 704 1.41 20.30 13.89
N ARG A 705 0.43 20.29 12.98
CA ARG A 705 -0.87 19.65 13.22
C ARG A 705 -0.85 18.18 12.90
N GLY A 706 -1.55 17.42 13.74
CA GLY A 706 -1.77 16.01 13.48
C GLY A 706 -0.46 15.24 13.38
N LEU A 707 -0.32 14.42 12.35
CA LEU A 707 0.88 13.63 12.06
C LEU A 707 2.13 14.50 11.90
N TRP A 708 1.98 15.76 11.47
CA TRP A 708 3.10 16.68 11.26
C TRP A 708 3.75 17.18 12.54
N ALA A 709 3.18 16.88 13.73
CA ALA A 709 3.79 17.24 15.01
C ALA A 709 5.17 16.62 15.24
N ALA A 710 5.46 15.48 14.59
CA ALA A 710 6.76 14.80 14.64
C ALA A 710 7.68 15.13 13.46
N SER A 711 7.21 15.91 12.47
CA SER A 711 8.01 16.24 11.29
C SER A 711 9.13 17.23 11.68
N ASN A 712 10.37 16.87 11.35
CA ASN A 712 11.54 17.71 11.56
C ASN A 712 12.56 17.59 10.40
N PRO A 713 12.28 18.19 9.24
CA PRO A 713 13.18 18.13 8.08
C PRO A 713 14.57 18.73 8.36
N ASP A 714 14.67 19.71 9.26
CA ASP A 714 15.95 20.35 9.64
C ASP A 714 16.94 19.37 10.32
N GLU A 715 16.44 18.27 10.90
CA GLU A 715 17.24 17.25 11.57
C GLU A 715 17.52 16.02 10.68
N SER A 716 17.04 16.02 9.44
CA SER A 716 17.27 14.96 8.47
C SER A 716 18.77 14.73 8.20
N PRO A 717 19.29 13.51 8.37
CA PRO A 717 20.69 13.23 8.12
C PRO A 717 21.00 13.28 6.62
N PRO A 718 22.15 13.86 6.20
CA PRO A 718 22.58 13.79 4.81
C PRO A 718 22.77 12.34 4.35
N ILE A 719 21.95 11.89 3.41
CA ILE A 719 22.10 10.60 2.71
C ILE A 719 22.70 10.82 1.33
N ARG A 720 23.41 9.82 0.78
CA ARG A 720 23.91 9.80 -0.61
C ARG A 720 24.72 11.04 -1.07
N ASP A 721 25.20 11.88 -0.16
CA ASP A 721 25.95 13.14 -0.44
C ASP A 721 27.46 12.91 -0.69
N GLY A 722 27.78 11.81 -1.37
CA GLY A 722 29.14 11.46 -1.75
C GLY A 722 29.66 12.25 -2.97
N PRO A 723 30.97 12.22 -3.26
CA PRO A 723 31.47 12.70 -4.54
C PRO A 723 30.85 11.88 -5.69
N VAL A 724 30.49 12.56 -6.78
CA VAL A 724 29.96 11.92 -7.99
C VAL A 724 31.09 11.16 -8.72
N GLU A 725 31.17 9.84 -8.48
CA GLU A 725 32.15 8.96 -9.11
C GLU A 725 31.60 8.20 -10.32
N GLU A 726 30.33 7.80 -10.26
CA GLU A 726 29.60 7.08 -11.29
C GLU A 726 28.11 7.41 -11.17
N VAL A 727 27.40 7.47 -12.29
CA VAL A 727 25.95 7.60 -12.35
C VAL A 727 25.37 6.56 -13.28
N PHE A 728 24.12 6.16 -13.06
CA PHE A 728 23.35 5.39 -14.04
C PHE A 728 22.38 6.31 -14.80
N CYS A 729 22.03 5.94 -16.02
CA CYS A 729 21.10 6.69 -16.86
C CYS A 729 20.08 5.71 -17.42
N PRO A 730 18.85 5.70 -16.89
CA PRO A 730 17.81 4.82 -17.38
C PRO A 730 17.24 5.30 -18.72
N ASN A 731 17.12 4.38 -19.66
CA ASN A 731 16.54 4.61 -20.98
C ASN A 731 16.95 5.93 -21.66
N PRO A 732 18.25 6.27 -21.75
CA PRO A 732 18.65 7.62 -22.12
C PRO A 732 18.48 7.90 -23.61
N ALA A 733 18.21 9.17 -23.94
CA ALA A 733 18.41 9.73 -25.26
C ALA A 733 19.59 10.72 -25.27
N SER A 734 20.24 10.88 -26.42
CA SER A 734 21.37 11.81 -26.54
C SER A 734 20.90 13.26 -26.57
N ILE A 735 21.62 14.20 -25.98
CA ILE A 735 21.31 15.63 -26.11
C ILE A 735 21.88 16.20 -27.42
N VAL A 736 21.12 17.05 -28.09
CA VAL A 736 21.51 17.71 -29.35
C VAL A 736 21.29 19.22 -29.26
N ARG A 737 21.87 19.97 -30.21
CA ARG A 737 21.70 21.42 -30.35
C ARG A 737 20.94 21.74 -31.63
N GLY A 738 19.62 21.79 -31.57
CA GLY A 738 18.76 21.61 -32.75
C GLY A 738 19.14 20.31 -33.47
N SER A 739 19.43 20.33 -34.77
CA SER A 739 19.86 19.14 -35.53
C SER A 739 21.39 18.96 -35.59
N ARG A 740 22.14 19.36 -34.54
CA ARG A 740 23.62 19.38 -34.55
C ARG A 740 24.20 18.83 -33.24
N PRO A 741 25.46 18.33 -33.28
CA PRO A 741 26.17 17.95 -32.07
C PRO A 741 26.34 19.10 -31.06
N VAL A 742 26.17 18.81 -29.77
CA VAL A 742 26.44 19.73 -28.66
C VAL A 742 27.95 19.96 -28.53
N PRO A 743 28.44 21.20 -28.37
CA PRO A 743 29.86 21.45 -28.11
C PRO A 743 30.29 20.86 -26.75
N PRO A 744 31.42 20.13 -26.65
CA PRO A 744 31.81 19.43 -25.42
C PRO A 744 31.94 20.28 -24.15
N GLY A 745 32.11 21.60 -24.26
CA GLY A 745 32.16 22.50 -23.10
C GLY A 745 30.81 22.71 -22.40
N HIS A 746 29.70 22.43 -23.10
CA HIS A 746 28.35 22.48 -22.55
C HIS A 746 27.91 21.16 -21.93
N VAL A 747 28.58 20.06 -22.25
CA VAL A 747 28.21 18.73 -21.78
C VAL A 747 28.73 18.54 -20.35
N ARG A 748 27.90 17.96 -19.48
CA ARG A 748 28.24 17.57 -18.09
C ARG A 748 28.29 16.07 -17.92
N LEU A 749 27.53 15.33 -18.73
CA LEU A 749 27.49 13.88 -18.72
C LEU A 749 27.61 13.33 -20.13
N PHE A 750 28.55 12.42 -20.34
CA PHE A 750 28.70 11.65 -21.57
C PHE A 750 28.46 10.18 -21.29
N ALA A 751 28.01 9.43 -22.28
CA ALA A 751 28.03 7.97 -22.21
C ALA A 751 29.48 7.45 -22.24
N GLU A 752 29.67 6.21 -21.79
CA GLU A 752 30.93 5.50 -21.98
C GLU A 752 31.23 5.27 -23.47
N SER A 753 32.52 5.04 -23.78
CA SER A 753 32.94 4.90 -25.18
C SER A 753 32.44 3.63 -25.88
N SER A 754 31.89 2.69 -25.11
CA SER A 754 31.22 1.46 -25.56
C SER A 754 29.78 1.69 -26.01
N ALA A 755 29.14 2.78 -25.57
CA ALA A 755 27.75 3.08 -25.84
C ALA A 755 27.50 3.34 -27.34
N THR A 756 26.30 3.01 -27.78
CA THR A 756 25.83 3.16 -29.16
C THR A 756 24.46 3.84 -29.20
N GLN A 757 24.13 4.45 -30.33
CA GLN A 757 22.82 5.05 -30.56
C GLN A 757 21.98 4.16 -31.48
N GLU A 758 20.70 4.04 -31.16
CA GLU A 758 19.72 3.32 -31.96
C GLU A 758 18.61 4.28 -32.40
N ASN A 759 18.28 4.28 -33.69
CA ASN A 759 17.22 5.11 -34.28
C ASN A 759 17.41 6.63 -34.08
N ALA A 760 18.65 7.09 -33.94
CA ALA A 760 18.99 8.50 -33.80
C ALA A 760 19.15 9.21 -35.15
N GLU A 761 18.53 10.39 -35.31
CA GLU A 761 18.71 11.23 -36.50
C GLU A 761 20.04 11.98 -36.48
N THR A 762 20.51 12.36 -35.29
CA THR A 762 21.81 13.00 -35.07
C THR A 762 22.70 12.03 -34.30
N GLU A 763 23.61 11.38 -35.03
CA GLU A 763 24.56 10.43 -34.47
C GLU A 763 25.88 11.10 -34.05
N TYR A 764 26.45 10.60 -32.97
CA TYR A 764 27.78 10.94 -32.46
C TYR A 764 28.74 9.78 -32.71
N ASP A 765 29.88 10.05 -33.36
CA ASP A 765 30.90 9.03 -33.64
C ASP A 765 31.60 8.48 -32.36
N ARG A 766 31.48 9.20 -31.24
CA ARG A 766 32.05 8.93 -29.91
C ARG A 766 31.57 9.99 -28.92
N ASP A 767 31.71 9.72 -27.62
CA ASP A 767 31.44 10.69 -26.55
C ASP A 767 30.00 11.25 -26.68
N ILE A 768 29.00 10.36 -26.61
CA ILE A 768 27.57 10.69 -26.78
C ILE A 768 27.11 11.53 -25.58
N PRO A 769 26.61 12.77 -25.76
CA PRO A 769 26.14 13.59 -24.65
C PRO A 769 24.85 13.04 -24.06
N LEU A 770 24.84 12.80 -22.75
CA LEU A 770 23.67 12.39 -21.97
C LEU A 770 23.10 13.52 -21.12
N GLY A 771 23.88 14.57 -20.86
CA GLY A 771 23.42 15.76 -20.15
C GLY A 771 24.23 17.00 -20.52
N ALA A 772 23.55 18.11 -20.83
CA ALA A 772 24.19 19.36 -21.21
C ALA A 772 23.53 20.56 -20.54
N VAL A 773 24.29 21.66 -20.41
CA VAL A 773 23.83 22.91 -19.80
C VAL A 773 23.96 24.09 -20.76
N ASP A 774 22.96 24.96 -20.70
CA ASP A 774 22.91 26.26 -21.36
C ASP A 774 22.78 27.36 -20.31
N LYS A 775 23.93 27.81 -19.82
CA LYS A 775 24.02 28.82 -18.76
C LYS A 775 23.49 30.19 -19.15
N ASP A 776 23.37 30.48 -20.44
CA ASP A 776 22.81 31.76 -20.89
C ASP A 776 21.28 31.78 -20.73
N ALA A 777 20.65 30.59 -20.61
CA ALA A 777 19.21 30.41 -20.43
C ALA A 777 18.85 29.75 -19.08
N ASN A 778 19.83 29.52 -18.19
CA ASN A 778 19.67 28.77 -16.94
C ASN A 778 19.04 27.37 -17.10
N VAL A 779 19.35 26.69 -18.22
CA VAL A 779 18.79 25.35 -18.52
C VAL A 779 19.83 24.25 -18.35
N ALA A 780 19.44 23.15 -17.71
CA ALA A 780 20.04 21.84 -17.89
C ALA A 780 19.09 20.94 -18.67
N TYR A 781 19.61 20.19 -19.65
CA TYR A 781 18.85 19.16 -20.36
C TYR A 781 19.55 17.82 -20.14
N LEU A 782 18.89 16.94 -19.40
CA LEU A 782 19.30 15.59 -19.06
C LEU A 782 18.51 14.60 -19.92
N GLY A 783 19.21 13.61 -20.48
CA GLY A 783 18.63 12.68 -21.44
C GLY A 783 17.93 11.48 -20.82
N ALA A 784 17.92 11.40 -19.49
CA ALA A 784 17.32 10.34 -18.70
C ALA A 784 16.68 10.91 -17.42
N PRO A 785 15.64 10.26 -16.86
CA PRO A 785 15.07 10.58 -15.56
C PRO A 785 16.00 10.10 -14.44
N LEU A 786 17.02 10.90 -14.10
CA LEU A 786 18.11 10.47 -13.22
C LEU A 786 17.71 10.29 -11.75
N VAL A 787 16.56 10.80 -11.34
CA VAL A 787 16.05 10.79 -9.97
C VAL A 787 14.85 9.84 -9.78
N SER A 788 14.61 8.98 -10.77
CA SER A 788 13.53 7.99 -10.76
C SER A 788 13.73 6.97 -9.65
N GLU A 789 12.68 6.73 -8.87
CA GLU A 789 12.69 5.75 -7.79
C GLU A 789 12.48 4.30 -8.25
N ASP A 790 12.01 4.05 -9.47
CA ASP A 790 11.90 2.71 -10.07
C ASP A 790 13.22 1.90 -10.02
N TYR A 791 14.33 2.59 -9.79
CA TYR A 791 15.68 2.03 -9.72
C TYR A 791 16.16 1.82 -8.27
N GLU A 792 15.27 1.89 -7.30
CA GLU A 792 15.53 1.66 -5.88
C GLU A 792 15.17 0.24 -5.48
N THR A 793 15.94 -0.33 -4.56
CA THR A 793 15.68 -1.70 -4.07
C THR A 793 14.35 -1.79 -3.31
N GLY A 794 13.92 -0.70 -2.65
CA GLY A 794 12.61 -0.62 -2.00
C GLY A 794 11.46 -0.75 -3.01
N GLU A 795 11.65 -0.28 -4.24
CA GLU A 795 10.70 -0.40 -5.35
C GLU A 795 10.85 -1.72 -6.14
N GLY A 796 11.61 -2.68 -5.61
CA GLY A 796 11.82 -3.99 -6.22
C GLY A 796 12.90 -4.04 -7.30
N TYR A 797 13.69 -2.97 -7.49
CA TYR A 797 14.81 -3.01 -8.44
C TYR A 797 15.91 -3.99 -7.97
N PRO A 798 16.41 -4.90 -8.83
CA PRO A 798 17.30 -5.99 -8.42
C PRO A 798 18.72 -5.55 -8.03
N VAL A 799 19.08 -4.28 -8.26
CA VAL A 799 20.41 -3.73 -7.96
C VAL A 799 20.27 -2.60 -6.94
N ASP A 800 21.11 -2.63 -5.90
CA ASP A 800 21.26 -1.50 -4.98
C ASP A 800 21.95 -0.32 -5.68
N THR A 801 21.20 0.73 -5.98
CA THR A 801 21.68 1.93 -6.66
C THR A 801 22.17 3.02 -5.70
N ALA A 802 22.19 2.78 -4.38
CA ALA A 802 22.55 3.79 -3.39
C ALA A 802 23.99 4.29 -3.45
N ALA A 803 24.87 3.52 -4.08
CA ALA A 803 26.26 3.92 -4.31
C ALA A 803 26.45 4.85 -5.52
N TYR A 804 25.43 5.03 -6.38
CA TYR A 804 25.52 5.86 -7.57
C TYR A 804 25.23 7.33 -7.24
N GLY A 805 26.02 8.24 -7.80
CA GLY A 805 25.97 9.66 -7.50
C GLY A 805 24.87 10.43 -8.23
N ASN A 806 23.75 9.79 -8.58
CA ASN A 806 22.69 10.36 -9.40
C ASN A 806 22.09 11.62 -8.77
N PHE A 807 21.65 11.53 -7.52
CA PHE A 807 21.03 12.63 -6.79
C PHE A 807 22.01 13.80 -6.60
N ALA A 808 23.21 13.51 -6.11
CA ALA A 808 24.27 14.49 -5.99
C ALA A 808 24.65 15.12 -7.35
N PHE A 809 24.60 14.38 -8.46
CA PHE A 809 24.87 14.92 -9.79
C PHE A 809 23.81 15.94 -10.21
N VAL A 810 22.52 15.63 -10.04
CA VAL A 810 21.41 16.55 -10.38
C VAL A 810 21.50 17.82 -9.52
N THR A 811 21.70 17.69 -8.21
CA THR A 811 21.86 18.83 -7.31
C THR A 811 23.11 19.67 -7.63
N ASN A 812 24.24 19.04 -7.98
CA ASN A 812 25.43 19.77 -8.45
C ASN A 812 25.20 20.54 -9.77
N VAL A 813 24.26 20.10 -10.61
CA VAL A 813 23.86 20.79 -11.84
C VAL A 813 22.96 21.98 -11.53
N ILE A 814 22.02 21.84 -10.58
CA ILE A 814 21.20 22.93 -10.04
C ILE A 814 22.12 24.04 -9.48
N ASP A 815 23.04 23.69 -8.56
CA ASP A 815 24.07 24.57 -7.98
C ASP A 815 25.02 25.23 -9.00
N GLU A 816 25.08 24.69 -10.22
CA GLU A 816 25.90 25.26 -11.30
C GLU A 816 25.16 26.36 -12.07
N LEU A 817 23.82 26.31 -12.06
CA LEU A 817 22.92 27.19 -12.79
C LEU A 817 22.33 28.28 -11.89
N SER A 818 21.89 27.92 -10.69
CA SER A 818 21.32 28.82 -9.70
C SER A 818 22.31 29.09 -8.55
N ASP A 819 22.30 30.32 -8.03
CA ASP A 819 22.94 30.69 -6.76
C ASP A 819 21.85 31.03 -5.70
N ASP A 820 20.57 30.79 -6.01
CA ASP A 820 19.44 31.07 -5.11
C ASP A 820 19.26 29.93 -4.09
N ASP A 821 18.85 30.29 -2.88
CA ASP A 821 18.47 29.35 -1.82
C ASP A 821 16.95 29.19 -1.88
N GLY A 822 16.42 27.96 -1.83
CA GLY A 822 14.98 27.72 -2.01
C GLY A 822 14.64 26.25 -2.26
N SER A 823 13.35 25.94 -2.39
CA SER A 823 12.88 24.59 -2.71
C SER A 823 13.22 24.18 -4.15
N VAL A 824 13.26 22.88 -4.40
CA VAL A 824 13.28 22.31 -5.75
C VAL A 824 11.87 21.90 -6.10
N LEU A 825 11.30 22.51 -7.15
CA LEU A 825 9.97 22.16 -7.63
C LEU A 825 10.06 21.11 -8.74
N ILE A 826 9.03 20.27 -8.86
CA ILE A 826 8.80 19.38 -10.01
C ILE A 826 7.42 19.64 -10.63
N ASP A 827 7.36 19.72 -11.95
CA ASP A 827 6.09 19.76 -12.70
C ASP A 827 5.42 18.39 -12.68
N GLY A 828 4.18 18.32 -12.20
CA GLY A 828 3.32 17.13 -12.27
C GLY A 828 1.95 17.38 -12.90
N GLY A 829 1.69 18.60 -13.37
CA GLY A 829 0.39 19.01 -13.92
C GLY A 829 0.13 18.51 -15.34
N HIS A 830 1.14 17.98 -16.03
CA HIS A 830 1.06 17.64 -17.44
C HIS A 830 0.96 16.12 -17.70
N ASP A 831 0.31 15.43 -16.76
CA ASP A 831 -0.02 14.01 -16.79
C ASP A 831 1.22 13.11 -16.87
N GLN A 832 2.16 13.35 -15.96
CA GLN A 832 3.46 12.66 -15.87
C GLN A 832 3.46 11.48 -14.89
N PHE A 833 2.50 11.44 -13.97
CA PHE A 833 2.36 10.40 -12.95
C PHE A 833 2.17 9.01 -13.57
N SER A 834 2.88 8.00 -13.05
CA SER A 834 2.84 6.60 -13.50
C SER A 834 3.21 6.37 -14.98
N LEU A 835 4.00 7.27 -15.58
CA LEU A 835 4.54 7.07 -16.92
C LEU A 835 5.97 6.52 -16.88
N ASP A 836 6.23 5.47 -17.66
CA ASP A 836 7.53 4.80 -17.83
C ASP A 836 8.68 5.66 -18.39
N TYR A 837 8.40 6.92 -18.74
CA TYR A 837 9.35 7.87 -19.32
C TYR A 837 9.34 9.26 -18.66
N ALA A 838 8.53 9.48 -17.64
CA ALA A 838 8.38 10.75 -16.94
C ALA A 838 8.33 10.51 -15.42
N LEU A 839 8.41 11.57 -14.64
CA LEU A 839 8.31 11.52 -13.18
C LEU A 839 7.42 12.65 -12.68
N SER A 840 6.57 12.32 -11.73
CA SER A 840 5.95 13.23 -10.75
C SER A 840 6.81 13.27 -9.46
N SER A 841 6.36 13.99 -8.42
CA SER A 841 7.02 13.88 -7.10
C SER A 841 6.86 12.50 -6.48
N GLU A 842 5.76 11.79 -6.75
CA GLU A 842 5.52 10.44 -6.25
C GLU A 842 6.49 9.43 -6.85
N ASP A 843 7.04 9.69 -8.04
CA ASP A 843 8.02 8.81 -8.71
C ASP A 843 9.49 9.21 -8.38
N ALA A 844 9.68 10.06 -7.36
CA ALA A 844 10.97 10.63 -6.98
C ALA A 844 11.13 10.84 -5.46
N ALA A 845 10.43 10.05 -4.63
CA ALA A 845 10.42 10.23 -3.18
C ALA A 845 11.83 10.09 -2.57
N TYR A 846 12.65 9.19 -3.07
CA TYR A 846 14.04 9.03 -2.61
C TYR A 846 14.93 10.26 -2.90
N TYR A 847 14.60 11.04 -3.93
CA TYR A 847 15.30 12.30 -4.19
C TYR A 847 14.84 13.42 -3.26
N GLN A 848 13.56 13.41 -2.85
CA GLN A 848 13.06 14.25 -1.76
C GLN A 848 13.88 14.00 -0.49
N ARG A 849 13.98 12.73 -0.06
CA ARG A 849 14.75 12.31 1.12
C ARG A 849 16.22 12.73 1.06
N TYR A 850 16.81 12.72 -0.14
CA TYR A 850 18.16 13.25 -0.35
C TYR A 850 18.25 14.76 -0.11
N LEU A 851 17.28 15.52 -0.65
CA LEU A 851 17.24 16.98 -0.52
C LEU A 851 16.89 17.44 0.90
N GLU A 852 16.08 16.70 1.64
CA GLU A 852 15.81 16.93 3.07
C GLU A 852 17.12 16.97 3.87
N GLY A 853 17.99 15.97 3.68
CA GLY A 853 19.34 15.95 4.27
C GLY A 853 20.29 17.05 3.75
N GLN A 854 19.87 17.87 2.79
CA GLN A 854 20.57 19.06 2.30
C GLN A 854 19.89 20.37 2.74
N ASP A 855 18.90 20.32 3.64
CA ASP A 855 18.13 21.50 4.07
C ASP A 855 17.41 22.14 2.86
N THR A 856 16.78 21.31 2.02
CA THR A 856 16.09 21.72 0.80
C THR A 856 14.80 20.92 0.61
N ALA A 857 13.65 21.59 0.56
CA ALA A 857 12.37 20.95 0.25
C ALA A 857 12.28 20.55 -1.23
N PHE A 858 11.56 19.46 -1.50
CA PHE A 858 11.21 19.02 -2.86
C PHE A 858 9.71 18.88 -2.97
N GLU A 859 9.11 19.60 -3.92
CA GLU A 859 7.64 19.74 -3.95
C GLU A 859 7.09 19.76 -5.38
N GLN A 860 5.88 19.24 -5.56
CA GLN A 860 5.21 19.28 -6.85
C GLN A 860 4.42 20.59 -7.05
N VAL A 861 4.33 21.03 -8.30
CA VAL A 861 3.44 22.08 -8.78
C VAL A 861 2.70 21.62 -10.03
N ASN A 862 1.39 21.88 -10.10
CA ASN A 862 0.56 21.44 -11.22
C ASN A 862 0.12 22.59 -12.15
N ASP A 863 -0.12 23.79 -11.63
CA ASP A 863 -0.46 24.95 -12.46
C ASP A 863 0.62 26.01 -12.34
N LEU A 864 1.60 25.96 -13.26
CA LEU A 864 2.75 26.87 -13.31
C LEU A 864 2.37 28.34 -13.61
N ALA A 865 1.15 28.59 -14.09
CA ALA A 865 0.66 29.94 -14.40
C ALA A 865 -0.25 30.51 -13.30
N SER A 866 -0.62 29.72 -12.30
CA SER A 866 -1.48 30.16 -11.22
C SER A 866 -0.82 31.25 -10.35
N SER A 867 -1.66 32.05 -9.68
CA SER A 867 -1.13 32.98 -8.68
C SER A 867 -0.59 32.29 -7.43
N ALA A 868 -0.96 31.03 -7.18
CA ALA A 868 -0.48 30.27 -6.04
C ALA A 868 0.93 29.73 -6.29
N SER A 869 1.20 29.24 -7.51
CA SER A 869 2.53 28.80 -7.92
C SER A 869 3.51 29.93 -8.16
N ALA A 870 3.05 31.14 -8.49
CA ALA A 870 3.92 32.30 -8.69
C ALA A 870 4.80 32.61 -7.47
N ASP A 871 4.23 32.59 -6.26
CA ASP A 871 5.00 32.84 -5.03
C ASP A 871 5.99 31.67 -4.77
N ARG A 872 5.61 30.41 -5.08
CA ARG A 872 6.49 29.24 -4.95
C ARG A 872 7.65 29.26 -5.94
N LEU A 873 7.39 29.66 -7.19
CA LEU A 873 8.44 29.83 -8.20
C LEU A 873 9.40 30.97 -7.84
N ASP A 874 8.91 32.06 -7.24
CA ASP A 874 9.75 33.17 -6.77
C ASP A 874 10.71 32.75 -5.63
N ASP A 875 10.30 31.79 -4.80
CA ASP A 875 11.08 31.26 -3.66
C ASP A 875 11.88 29.99 -3.99
N ALA A 876 11.70 29.40 -5.18
CA ALA A 876 12.36 28.16 -5.60
C ALA A 876 13.77 28.39 -6.16
N THR A 877 14.68 27.43 -5.94
CA THR A 877 16.01 27.43 -6.58
C THR A 877 16.01 26.74 -7.95
N ALA A 878 15.12 25.75 -8.14
CA ALA A 878 15.02 24.99 -9.37
C ALA A 878 13.59 24.54 -9.68
N LEU A 879 13.32 24.35 -10.97
CA LEU A 879 12.14 23.67 -11.49
C LEU A 879 12.60 22.50 -12.38
N ILE A 880 12.21 21.29 -11.99
CA ILE A 880 12.38 20.07 -12.76
C ILE A 880 11.13 19.86 -13.63
N VAL A 881 11.34 19.66 -14.93
CA VAL A 881 10.28 19.27 -15.87
C VAL A 881 10.70 17.97 -16.53
N THR A 882 9.98 16.89 -16.24
CA THR A 882 10.15 15.61 -16.94
C THR A 882 9.34 15.59 -18.23
N THR A 883 9.43 14.55 -19.06
CA THR A 883 8.80 14.58 -20.39
C THR A 883 7.26 14.58 -20.27
N PRO A 884 6.56 15.67 -20.61
CA PRO A 884 5.15 15.77 -20.28
C PRO A 884 4.27 15.11 -21.34
N ARG A 885 3.16 14.48 -20.93
CA ARG A 885 2.21 13.85 -21.85
C ARG A 885 1.50 14.92 -22.69
N TYR A 886 1.12 16.02 -22.03
CA TYR A 886 0.51 17.21 -22.66
C TYR A 886 1.47 18.39 -22.64
N GLY A 887 1.45 19.22 -23.68
CA GLY A 887 2.34 20.39 -23.74
C GLY A 887 1.87 21.53 -22.85
N LEU A 888 2.82 22.22 -22.23
CA LEU A 888 2.59 23.46 -21.47
C LEU A 888 1.90 24.51 -22.35
N THR A 889 1.03 25.29 -21.72
CA THR A 889 0.41 26.47 -22.36
C THR A 889 1.43 27.58 -22.59
N ASP A 890 1.05 28.56 -23.43
CA ASP A 890 1.86 29.77 -23.64
C ASP A 890 2.10 30.55 -22.33
N GLU A 891 1.12 30.55 -21.42
CA GLU A 891 1.19 31.28 -20.13
C GLU A 891 2.14 30.58 -19.16
N GLU A 892 2.07 29.25 -19.06
CA GLU A 892 3.01 28.45 -18.25
C GLU A 892 4.43 28.55 -18.79
N THR A 893 4.60 28.49 -20.12
CA THR A 893 5.92 28.68 -20.75
C THR A 893 6.50 30.06 -20.46
N GLU A 894 5.66 31.11 -20.40
CA GLU A 894 6.10 32.46 -20.00
C GLU A 894 6.48 32.52 -18.51
N ALA A 895 5.77 31.80 -17.64
CA ALA A 895 6.12 31.68 -16.22
C ALA A 895 7.47 30.99 -16.02
N VAL A 896 7.69 29.84 -16.66
CA VAL A 896 8.97 29.11 -16.62
C VAL A 896 10.11 29.96 -17.20
N SER A 897 9.85 30.72 -18.27
CA SER A 897 10.84 31.66 -18.82
C SER A 897 11.16 32.81 -17.87
N SER A 898 10.18 33.34 -17.13
CA SER A 898 10.41 34.40 -16.14
C SER A 898 11.25 33.87 -14.97
N PHE A 899 10.91 32.70 -14.46
CA PHE A 899 11.67 32.01 -13.41
C PHE A 899 13.14 31.84 -13.80
N ALA A 900 13.41 31.34 -15.00
CA ALA A 900 14.77 31.20 -15.52
C ALA A 900 15.50 32.54 -15.67
N ASP A 901 14.81 33.60 -16.14
CA ASP A 901 15.37 34.95 -16.29
C ASP A 901 15.72 35.61 -14.92
N ASP A 902 15.00 35.24 -13.86
CA ASP A 902 15.16 35.79 -12.52
C ASP A 902 16.27 35.09 -11.70
N GLY A 903 16.75 33.92 -12.13
CA GLY A 903 17.91 33.23 -11.54
C GLY A 903 17.74 31.74 -11.37
N GLY A 904 16.49 31.26 -11.40
CA GLY A 904 16.14 29.87 -11.16
C GLY A 904 16.69 28.90 -12.21
N ALA A 905 17.04 27.69 -11.77
CA ALA A 905 17.50 26.62 -12.65
C ALA A 905 16.34 25.83 -13.25
N VAL A 906 16.23 25.75 -14.57
CA VAL A 906 15.27 24.87 -15.26
C VAL A 906 15.96 23.58 -15.67
N VAL A 907 15.56 22.46 -15.07
CA VAL A 907 16.14 21.14 -15.31
C VAL A 907 15.14 20.28 -16.09
N LEU A 908 15.44 20.04 -17.36
CA LEU A 908 14.62 19.21 -18.24
C LEU A 908 15.13 17.76 -18.22
N MET A 909 14.27 16.79 -17.92
CA MET A 909 14.61 15.37 -17.91
C MET A 909 13.84 14.59 -18.98
N GLY A 910 14.58 14.16 -20.00
CA GLY A 910 14.07 13.37 -21.11
C GLY A 910 14.17 11.86 -20.88
N SER A 911 13.56 11.10 -21.79
CA SER A 911 13.77 9.65 -21.91
C SER A 911 13.74 9.23 -23.38
N GLY A 912 14.51 8.20 -23.72
CA GLY A 912 14.53 7.53 -25.02
C GLY A 912 13.30 6.65 -25.28
N ARG A 913 12.52 6.32 -24.24
CA ARG A 913 11.19 5.65 -24.37
C ARG A 913 10.10 6.62 -24.80
N ALA A 914 10.25 7.91 -24.50
CA ALA A 914 9.21 8.89 -24.75
C ALA A 914 8.83 8.98 -26.25
N PRO A 915 7.53 8.96 -26.59
CA PRO A 915 7.10 9.08 -27.98
C PRO A 915 7.45 10.45 -28.56
N SER A 916 7.51 10.52 -29.90
CA SER A 916 8.01 11.73 -30.59
C SER A 916 7.20 13.01 -30.30
N ALA A 917 5.90 12.89 -30.01
CA ALA A 917 5.06 14.04 -29.67
C ALA A 917 5.40 14.59 -28.27
N GLN A 918 5.50 13.71 -27.27
CA GLN A 918 5.84 14.07 -25.90
C GLN A 918 7.26 14.64 -25.78
N ARG A 919 8.23 14.05 -26.51
CA ARG A 919 9.57 14.64 -26.62
C ARG A 919 9.54 16.06 -27.18
N SER A 920 8.62 16.36 -28.12
CA SER A 920 8.48 17.71 -28.66
C SER A 920 7.91 18.71 -27.65
N HIS A 921 7.08 18.27 -26.71
CA HIS A 921 6.58 19.13 -25.63
C HIS A 921 7.72 19.59 -24.71
N LEU A 922 8.59 18.66 -24.28
CA LEU A 922 9.76 19.02 -23.44
C LEU A 922 10.75 19.92 -24.20
N ASP A 923 10.96 19.65 -25.49
CA ASP A 923 11.77 20.49 -26.39
C ASP A 923 11.19 21.91 -26.58
N ASP A 924 9.86 22.06 -26.51
CA ASP A 924 9.16 23.33 -26.59
C ASP A 924 9.35 24.15 -25.30
N VAL A 925 9.41 23.52 -24.12
CA VAL A 925 9.82 24.19 -22.86
C VAL A 925 11.24 24.75 -23.00
N ALA A 926 12.19 23.93 -23.46
CA ALA A 926 13.57 24.38 -23.72
C ALA A 926 13.62 25.57 -24.71
N ALA A 927 12.75 25.56 -25.72
CA ALA A 927 12.62 26.66 -26.68
C ALA A 927 12.05 27.93 -26.06
N GLY A 928 11.05 27.78 -25.19
CA GLY A 928 10.34 28.86 -24.51
C GLY A 928 11.27 29.71 -23.64
N VAL A 929 12.13 29.05 -22.86
CA VAL A 929 13.16 29.68 -22.02
C VAL A 929 14.40 30.15 -22.82
N GLY A 930 14.39 29.99 -24.15
CA GLY A 930 15.43 30.50 -25.04
C GLY A 930 16.64 29.59 -25.26
N SER A 931 16.62 28.35 -24.76
CA SER A 931 17.70 27.38 -25.01
C SER A 931 17.55 26.69 -26.38
N ASP A 932 18.69 26.31 -26.96
CA ASP A 932 18.75 25.51 -28.18
C ASP A 932 19.17 24.05 -27.97
N LEU A 933 19.23 23.60 -26.71
CA LEU A 933 19.36 22.19 -26.34
C LEU A 933 18.04 21.45 -26.59
N ARG A 934 18.12 20.24 -27.13
CA ARG A 934 16.97 19.38 -27.44
C ARG A 934 17.28 17.94 -27.10
N LEU A 935 16.24 17.15 -26.83
CA LEU A 935 16.35 15.71 -26.72
C LEU A 935 16.50 15.09 -28.12
N GLY A 936 17.55 14.32 -28.34
CA GLY A 936 17.76 13.60 -29.58
C GLY A 936 16.67 12.55 -29.82
N SER A 937 16.54 12.10 -31.07
CA SER A 937 15.69 10.94 -31.37
C SER A 937 16.40 9.63 -31.04
N GLY A 938 15.60 8.60 -30.81
CA GLY A 938 16.10 7.27 -30.52
C GLY A 938 16.65 7.14 -29.10
N ARG A 939 17.37 6.07 -28.85
CA ARG A 939 17.92 5.71 -27.54
C ARG A 939 19.43 5.52 -27.59
N VAL A 940 20.07 5.67 -26.44
CA VAL A 940 21.48 5.34 -26.21
C VAL A 940 21.50 4.06 -25.39
N VAL A 941 22.24 3.06 -25.85
CA VAL A 941 22.37 1.76 -25.17
C VAL A 941 23.84 1.38 -25.01
N ASP A 942 24.17 0.66 -23.95
CA ASP A 942 25.53 0.18 -23.69
C ASP A 942 25.52 -1.25 -23.12
N ALA A 943 25.94 -2.22 -23.93
CA ALA A 943 26.01 -3.63 -23.50
C ALA A 943 27.22 -3.94 -22.59
N GLU A 944 28.19 -3.02 -22.45
CA GLU A 944 29.38 -3.22 -21.63
C GLU A 944 29.30 -2.49 -20.28
N SER A 945 28.70 -1.29 -20.26
CA SER A 945 28.58 -0.43 -19.07
C SER A 945 27.11 -0.21 -18.72
N ASN A 946 26.52 -1.12 -17.96
CA ASN A 946 25.11 -1.09 -17.57
C ASN A 946 24.85 -1.70 -16.18
N LEU A 947 23.64 -1.45 -15.68
CA LEU A 947 23.07 -2.12 -14.52
C LEU A 947 22.33 -3.39 -14.93
N ASP A 948 22.46 -4.42 -14.10
CA ASP A 948 21.76 -5.71 -14.21
C ASP A 948 21.82 -6.42 -15.58
N GLY A 949 22.81 -6.10 -16.43
CA GLY A 949 22.87 -6.65 -17.78
C GLY A 949 21.91 -6.00 -18.78
N ASP A 950 21.14 -4.99 -18.37
CA ASP A 950 20.22 -4.25 -19.22
C ASP A 950 20.94 -3.10 -19.93
N ALA A 951 21.19 -3.27 -21.23
CA ALA A 951 21.85 -2.25 -22.03
C ALA A 951 21.11 -0.90 -22.11
N ALA A 952 19.82 -0.84 -21.73
CA ALA A 952 19.04 0.40 -21.66
C ALA A 952 19.26 1.20 -20.37
N VAL A 953 19.80 0.59 -19.32
CA VAL A 953 20.15 1.26 -18.04
C VAL A 953 21.67 1.35 -17.93
N LEU A 954 22.24 2.29 -18.69
CA LEU A 954 23.70 2.40 -18.81
C LEU A 954 24.33 3.10 -17.60
N THR A 955 25.57 2.75 -17.28
CA THR A 955 26.37 3.46 -16.26
C THR A 955 27.48 4.27 -16.91
N THR A 956 27.90 5.35 -16.25
CA THR A 956 29.02 6.14 -16.75
C THR A 956 29.80 6.87 -15.66
N THR A 957 31.11 6.94 -15.89
CA THR A 957 32.08 7.73 -15.13
C THR A 957 32.59 8.95 -15.93
N ASN A 958 32.02 9.19 -17.11
CA ASN A 958 32.53 10.11 -18.11
C ASN A 958 31.92 11.52 -17.98
N PHE A 959 32.39 12.27 -16.99
CA PHE A 959 31.89 13.62 -16.72
C PHE A 959 32.62 14.71 -17.53
N GLY A 960 31.84 15.64 -18.08
CA GLY A 960 32.31 16.83 -18.76
C GLY A 960 32.87 17.91 -17.82
N PRO A 961 33.41 19.02 -18.35
CA PRO A 961 33.94 20.11 -17.54
C PRO A 961 32.83 20.89 -16.81
N GLY A 962 32.80 20.94 -15.47
CA GLY A 962 31.77 21.64 -14.68
C GLY A 962 31.80 21.31 -13.18
N ARG A 963 30.75 21.69 -12.42
CA ARG A 963 30.58 21.28 -10.99
C ARG A 963 30.19 19.81 -10.83
N GLY A 964 29.85 19.09 -11.92
CA GLY A 964 29.47 17.67 -11.94
C GLY A 964 30.51 16.63 -11.50
N LYS A 965 31.50 17.01 -10.67
CA LYS A 965 32.39 16.08 -9.94
C LYS A 965 32.31 16.23 -8.41
N GLY A 966 31.54 17.19 -7.88
CA GLY A 966 31.35 17.46 -6.45
C GLY A 966 32.63 17.82 -5.67
N ARG A 967 32.50 18.68 -4.65
CA ARG A 967 33.41 18.70 -3.50
C ARG A 967 32.53 18.31 -2.31
N GLY A 968 32.71 17.12 -1.76
CA GLY A 968 31.99 16.71 -0.55
C GLY A 968 32.07 17.79 0.52
N ASN A 969 30.90 18.20 1.01
CA ASN A 969 30.75 19.27 1.98
C ASN A 969 31.06 18.71 3.38
N GLY A 970 32.35 18.52 3.66
CA GLY A 970 32.81 18.10 4.99
C GLY A 970 32.57 19.20 6.03
N ASN A 971 31.41 19.17 6.69
CA ASN A 971 31.13 19.96 7.87
C ASN A 971 32.15 19.60 8.97
N SER A 972 33.11 20.49 9.23
CA SER A 972 34.02 20.37 10.38
C SER A 972 33.84 21.56 11.30
N ASN A 973 32.79 21.47 12.11
CA ASN A 973 32.65 22.29 13.31
C ASN A 973 33.72 21.85 14.34
N GLY A 974 34.92 22.44 14.23
CA GLY A 974 36.06 22.18 15.09
C GLY A 974 36.63 23.46 15.68
N ASN A 975 36.05 23.92 16.78
CA ASN A 975 36.56 25.02 17.60
C ASN A 975 37.98 24.70 18.11
N GLY A 976 39.01 25.40 17.64
CA GLY A 976 40.40 25.01 17.92
C GLY A 976 41.47 26.09 17.68
N ASN A 977 41.46 27.11 18.54
CA ASN A 977 42.61 27.87 19.08
C ASN A 977 43.80 28.28 18.17
N GLY A 978 44.10 29.58 18.17
CA GLY A 978 45.15 30.21 17.36
C GLY A 978 46.59 29.72 17.60
N GLY A 979 47.38 29.77 16.52
CA GLY A 979 48.82 29.58 16.55
C GLY A 979 49.50 30.22 15.33
N ASN A 980 50.22 31.32 15.56
CA ASN A 980 51.14 31.96 14.62
C ASN A 980 52.20 30.97 14.08
N GLY A 981 52.57 31.08 12.79
CA GLY A 981 53.84 30.53 12.31
C GLY A 981 54.06 30.55 10.79
N GLU A 982 54.77 31.58 10.31
CA GLU A 982 55.76 31.57 9.20
C GLU A 982 55.35 30.87 7.87
N GLY A 983 55.07 31.57 6.77
CA GLY A 983 55.99 32.50 6.13
C GLY A 983 57.08 31.78 5.32
N SER A 984 56.76 31.16 4.17
CA SER A 984 57.76 30.98 3.11
C SER A 984 57.12 30.98 1.72
N GLY A 985 57.54 31.95 0.91
CA GLY A 985 57.19 32.05 -0.51
C GLY A 985 58.24 31.38 -1.39
N ASN A 986 57.78 30.95 -2.56
CA ASN A 986 58.49 30.83 -3.85
C ASN A 986 57.44 30.28 -4.81
N GLY A 987 57.16 30.82 -5.99
CA GLY A 987 57.91 31.74 -6.84
C GLY A 987 57.52 31.34 -8.26
N ARG A 988 56.71 32.18 -8.91
CA ARG A 988 56.28 32.04 -10.31
C ARG A 988 57.51 31.97 -11.24
N GLY A 989 57.44 31.11 -12.25
CA GLY A 989 58.40 31.05 -13.34
C GLY A 989 57.69 30.87 -14.67
N ASP A 990 57.32 32.00 -15.30
CA ASP A 990 56.98 32.07 -16.72
C ASP A 990 58.23 32.44 -17.53
N GLY A 991 58.37 31.81 -18.69
CA GLY A 991 59.01 32.40 -19.88
C GLY A 991 60.37 31.82 -20.29
N ASN A 992 60.35 30.84 -21.21
CA ASN A 992 60.82 31.05 -22.60
C ASN A 992 60.34 29.95 -23.55
#